data_AF-A0A517MFG6-F1
#
_entry.id   AF-A0A517MFG6-F1
#
_cell.length_a   1.000
_cell.length_b   1.000
_cell.length_c   1.000
_cell.angle_alpha   90.00
_cell.angle_beta   90.00
_cell.angle_gamma   90.00
#
_symmetry.space_group_name_H-M   'P 1'
#
loop_
_entity.id
_entity.type
_entity.pdbx_description
1 polymer ?
#
loop_
_entity_poly.entity_id
_entity_poly.type
_entity_poly.pdbx_seq_one_letter_code
_entity_poly.pdbx_strand_id
1 'polypeptide(L)'
;MGRIQTSIGLITGTDIQGTVDQLIALSSIPRDQLVSRNDTLAQQQDSISQLTASVIGVQLSGDRLGAASLFTTRKDTSSNEEALSVSSEGGAALGNYTVTTQQLAATHSVSSRQQFASTEEALGFSGEFSIRNGGQLEQSIPLQQLNDGLGVQQGSIQITDRSGASATIDLTNVRSIEQVLEKINQNTTVSVRASADRDGITLTDLTGQTLSNLRVDEVGGGETAADLGLYGINVAANTAVGHDLTLGNTAAFNSSTLNDLGAQFNTGNDLQIGFADGSSLAFDLGQEAVPAVAPTGSTNSGNANASLDFTDLTEAHDFEGLTVTFNHDALLVTGNPSYQLSGSGTGQTLEITINDSLTTATQIADLINNDAALGSKLQVQVEGTGTGMPDRSETTVLEGAAAIAAVPHPETIGELVSQLNALDPSRLSAEIAEGTTEIVLTDLTSGGDPFTISDLGTSNLSSLLGFPTSSLTGTLKTPPKEESLFGVSLSELNGGQGVGALSSLDITLRDGSSANVDLSNAETVQQVIDSINNSGLQMVAKLDDSKTGIRLRDLSGGTSSNFTVSSSDATATALGIATDSEDTIVDGSHLGRQYVNRDTLLSDLNQGLGVSAGSFKVTDSTGAASAINLTIDEIENVGQLIDKVNDLGLGITASLNAKGDGIQIVDTAGGGGALKIENSGNGLAATQLGIAGSATTQTINGESVEAIVGGDSLSIQIEATDSLDTIVEKINASEQYVKASVVREEEGGYSLRLTSRKGGELGQFSIDSVGFKLPTETTSRGQDAQVLLADDTGGSRLLSSVDGVFEDESTGLNLTLKALSDDPISVSVEENPDAVISAVNTLVTQYNLLRDKLDALTFYDAESSGSGLLFGSTEALRVEMGYSRLMSGVMQGNGEISSLAEVGIRLNDTGRLEVDETKLAERLSTDSEAVEKFFTNEDTGVAARLNSLAERLAGVDNGMLLTRGNALTTRVERNNERIDAMNVRLENERERLLTQFYTMESAIAKIQSNSQYVSGIQPLSYSS
;
A
#
# COMPACT_ATOMS: atom_id res chain seq x y z
N MET A 1 26.95 40.92 -75.10
CA MET A 1 28.37 41.33 -75.11
C MET A 1 28.99 40.85 -73.81
N GLY A 2 29.93 39.90 -73.87
CA GLY A 2 30.59 39.36 -72.68
C GLY A 2 31.39 40.45 -71.97
N ARG A 3 31.07 40.71 -70.70
CA ARG A 3 31.89 41.57 -69.84
C ARG A 3 33.17 40.80 -69.50
N ILE A 4 34.30 41.31 -69.95
CA ILE A 4 35.61 40.73 -69.62
C ILE A 4 35.90 41.07 -68.16
N GLN A 5 35.79 40.08 -67.27
CA GLN A 5 36.27 40.15 -65.88
C GLN A 5 37.71 39.62 -65.86
N THR A 6 38.70 40.49 -66.02
CA THR A 6 40.11 40.12 -65.83
C THR A 6 40.61 40.75 -64.53
N SER A 7 41.31 39.97 -63.71
CA SER A 7 41.88 40.42 -62.43
C SER A 7 42.96 41.50 -62.60
N ILE A 8 43.58 41.54 -63.77
CA ILE A 8 44.58 42.52 -64.18
C ILE A 8 44.02 43.36 -65.34
N GLY A 9 44.28 44.66 -65.33
CA GLY A 9 43.95 45.57 -66.42
C GLY A 9 44.61 45.10 -67.71
N LEU A 10 43.80 44.75 -68.72
CA LEU A 10 44.30 44.17 -69.98
C LEU A 10 45.23 45.11 -70.77
N ILE A 11 45.15 46.40 -70.50
CA ILE A 11 45.88 47.43 -71.25
C ILE A 11 46.98 48.08 -70.42
N THR A 12 46.73 48.32 -69.14
CA THR A 12 47.70 48.96 -68.25
C THR A 12 48.59 47.96 -67.50
N GLY A 13 48.19 46.68 -67.43
CA GLY A 13 48.86 45.66 -66.61
C GLY A 13 48.67 45.87 -65.10
N THR A 14 47.76 46.76 -64.68
CA THR A 14 47.54 47.09 -63.27
C THR A 14 46.72 46.02 -62.55
N ASP A 15 47.07 45.70 -61.30
CA ASP A 15 46.30 44.79 -60.46
C ASP A 15 45.10 45.51 -59.86
N ILE A 16 43.98 45.45 -60.58
CA ILE A 16 42.74 46.12 -60.23
C ILE A 16 42.12 45.46 -59.00
N GLN A 17 42.09 44.13 -58.95
CA GLN A 17 41.50 43.39 -57.82
C GLN A 17 42.29 43.63 -56.54
N GLY A 18 43.62 43.51 -56.58
CA GLY A 18 44.47 43.75 -55.40
C GLY A 18 44.37 45.19 -54.87
N THR A 19 44.24 46.18 -55.76
CA THR A 19 44.06 47.59 -55.34
C THR A 19 42.68 47.82 -54.72
N VAL A 20 41.62 47.27 -55.33
CA VAL A 20 40.26 47.37 -54.76
C VAL A 20 40.18 46.66 -53.42
N ASP A 21 40.77 45.49 -53.26
CA ASP A 21 40.79 44.76 -51.99
C ASP A 21 41.53 45.53 -50.89
N GLN A 22 42.65 46.20 -51.20
CA GLN A 22 43.34 47.09 -50.26
C GLN A 22 42.48 48.29 -49.84
N LEU A 23 41.74 48.89 -50.77
CA LEU A 23 40.83 50.01 -50.47
C LEU A 23 39.64 49.54 -49.63
N ILE A 24 39.06 48.37 -49.94
CA ILE A 24 37.97 47.78 -49.15
C ILE A 24 38.45 47.38 -47.75
N ALA A 25 39.67 46.87 -47.61
CA ALA A 25 40.28 46.56 -46.32
C ALA A 25 40.46 47.82 -45.45
N LEU A 26 40.78 48.97 -46.05
CA LEU A 26 40.84 50.24 -45.30
C LEU A 26 39.43 50.72 -44.91
N SER A 27 38.46 50.63 -45.82
CA SER A 27 37.06 50.96 -45.55
C SER A 27 36.41 50.02 -44.52
N SER A 28 36.92 48.79 -44.33
CA SER A 28 36.37 47.83 -43.37
C SER A 28 36.77 48.03 -41.92
N ILE A 29 37.81 48.82 -41.63
CA ILE A 29 38.33 49.02 -40.27
C ILE A 29 37.23 49.34 -39.23
N PRO A 30 36.26 50.25 -39.48
CA PRO A 30 35.22 50.55 -38.50
C PRO A 30 34.23 49.38 -38.27
N ARG A 31 34.02 48.53 -39.29
CA ARG A 31 33.20 47.31 -39.20
C ARG A 31 33.95 46.26 -38.39
N ASP A 32 35.23 46.06 -38.67
CA ASP A 32 36.09 45.07 -37.99
C ASP A 32 36.30 45.43 -36.50
N GLN A 33 36.42 46.74 -36.19
CA GLN A 33 36.41 47.24 -34.81
C GLN A 33 35.08 46.97 -34.10
N LEU A 34 33.94 47.08 -34.81
CA LEU A 34 32.63 46.81 -34.24
C LEU A 34 32.42 45.31 -34.02
N VAL A 35 32.89 44.45 -34.93
CA VAL A 35 32.93 42.98 -34.77
C VAL A 35 33.73 42.61 -33.53
N SER A 36 34.96 43.12 -33.39
CA SER A 36 35.82 42.82 -32.23
C SER A 36 35.17 43.24 -30.90
N ARG A 37 34.47 44.38 -30.88
CA ARG A 37 33.69 44.83 -29.72
C ARG A 37 32.50 43.92 -29.46
N ASN A 38 31.87 43.39 -30.51
CA ASN A 38 30.74 42.49 -30.37
C ASN A 38 31.14 41.14 -29.80
N ASP A 39 32.27 40.60 -30.25
CA ASP A 39 32.84 39.37 -29.71
C ASP A 39 33.14 39.51 -28.21
N THR A 40 33.67 40.67 -27.80
CA THR A 40 33.90 40.96 -26.38
C THR A 40 32.58 41.00 -25.58
N LEU A 41 31.53 41.63 -26.13
CA LEU A 41 30.20 41.68 -25.50
C LEU A 41 29.54 40.30 -25.40
N ALA A 42 29.71 39.46 -26.42
CA ALA A 42 29.22 38.08 -26.42
C ALA A 42 29.94 37.24 -25.35
N GLN A 43 31.27 37.32 -25.27
CA GLN A 43 32.03 36.65 -24.20
C GLN A 43 31.61 37.14 -22.79
N GLN A 44 31.28 38.44 -22.65
CA GLN A 44 30.74 38.99 -21.40
C GLN A 44 29.36 38.42 -21.06
N GLN A 45 28.50 38.24 -22.07
CA GLN A 45 27.20 37.59 -21.90
C GLN A 45 27.35 36.14 -21.43
N ASP A 46 28.28 35.39 -22.02
CA ASP A 46 28.58 34.01 -21.59
C ASP A 46 29.08 33.98 -20.14
N SER A 47 29.96 34.92 -19.79
CA SER A 47 30.50 35.05 -18.43
C SER A 47 29.41 35.37 -17.40
N ILE A 48 28.46 36.25 -17.73
CA ILE A 48 27.29 36.55 -16.88
C ILE A 48 26.38 35.32 -16.76
N SER A 49 26.15 34.59 -17.84
CA SER A 49 25.32 33.38 -17.82
C SER A 49 25.93 32.28 -16.93
N GLN A 50 27.25 32.10 -17.00
CA GLN A 50 27.98 31.17 -16.13
C GLN A 50 27.96 31.62 -14.66
N LEU A 51 28.00 32.93 -14.40
CA LEU A 51 27.85 33.47 -13.05
C LEU A 51 26.43 33.24 -12.51
N THR A 52 25.39 33.47 -13.32
CA THR A 52 23.99 33.15 -13.00
C THR A 52 23.83 31.67 -12.64
N ALA A 53 24.39 30.76 -13.44
CA ALA A 53 24.36 29.33 -13.14
C ALA A 53 25.05 28.97 -11.82
N SER A 54 26.17 29.63 -11.50
CA SER A 54 26.88 29.41 -10.22
C SER A 54 26.07 29.92 -9.02
N VAL A 55 25.37 31.05 -9.17
CA VAL A 55 24.43 31.58 -8.15
C VAL A 55 23.28 30.60 -7.90
N ILE A 56 22.70 30.05 -8.96
CA ILE A 56 21.64 29.02 -8.87
C ILE A 56 22.18 27.73 -8.23
N GLY A 57 23.42 27.32 -8.51
CA GLY A 57 24.03 26.14 -7.86
C GLY A 57 24.12 26.29 -6.33
N VAL A 58 24.45 27.50 -5.85
CA VAL A 58 24.44 27.82 -4.41
C VAL A 58 23.01 27.84 -3.86
N GLN A 59 22.04 28.39 -4.60
CA GLN A 59 20.61 28.39 -4.23
C GLN A 59 20.09 26.97 -4.00
N LEU A 60 20.26 26.07 -4.99
CA LEU A 60 19.78 24.69 -4.90
C LEU A 60 20.41 23.92 -3.74
N SER A 61 21.68 24.18 -3.43
CA SER A 61 22.33 23.57 -2.27
C SER A 61 21.81 24.14 -0.95
N GLY A 62 21.46 25.42 -0.93
CA GLY A 62 20.77 26.06 0.19
C GLY A 62 19.36 25.53 0.40
N ASP A 63 18.58 25.33 -0.67
CA ASP A 63 17.22 24.80 -0.61
C ASP A 63 17.20 23.38 -0.04
N ARG A 64 18.17 22.55 -0.42
CA ARG A 64 18.33 21.21 0.18
C ARG A 64 18.56 21.28 1.70
N LEU A 65 19.34 22.25 2.18
CA LEU A 65 19.53 22.50 3.62
C LEU A 65 18.31 23.14 4.28
N GLY A 66 17.40 23.72 3.51
CA GLY A 66 16.13 24.25 3.99
C GLY A 66 15.04 23.20 4.16
N ALA A 67 15.25 21.97 3.70
CA ALA A 67 14.28 20.89 3.85
C ALA A 67 14.35 20.27 5.26
N ALA A 68 13.28 20.41 6.04
CA ALA A 68 13.16 19.80 7.38
C ALA A 68 13.38 18.28 7.35
N SER A 69 12.93 17.61 6.28
CA SER A 69 13.13 16.16 6.10
C SER A 69 14.59 15.73 6.03
N LEU A 70 15.53 16.63 5.74
CA LEU A 70 16.96 16.33 5.81
C LEU A 70 17.41 16.04 7.26
N PHE A 71 16.82 16.73 8.23
CA PHE A 71 17.19 16.67 9.65
C PHE A 71 16.48 15.52 10.39
N THR A 72 15.38 15.02 9.84
CA THR A 72 14.66 13.85 10.36
C THR A 72 15.09 12.53 9.73
N THR A 73 16.11 12.54 8.87
CA THR A 73 16.67 11.32 8.28
C THR A 73 17.26 10.41 9.36
N ARG A 74 17.01 9.12 9.21
CA ARG A 74 17.49 8.09 10.12
C ARG A 74 18.70 7.35 9.54
N LYS A 75 19.45 6.73 10.44
CA LYS A 75 20.54 5.83 10.14
C LYS A 75 20.23 4.50 10.81
N ASP A 76 19.92 3.52 9.99
CA ASP A 76 19.58 2.18 10.45
C ASP A 76 20.79 1.27 10.34
N THR A 77 21.02 0.46 11.37
CA THR A 77 22.06 -0.56 11.33
C THR A 77 21.51 -1.90 11.77
N SER A 78 21.91 -2.96 11.07
CA SER A 78 21.60 -4.34 11.42
C SER A 78 22.88 -5.05 11.83
N SER A 79 22.84 -5.79 12.93
CA SER A 79 23.96 -6.65 13.35
C SER A 79 24.21 -7.81 12.39
N ASN A 80 23.26 -8.14 11.50
CA ASN A 80 23.39 -9.17 10.46
C ASN A 80 22.65 -8.77 9.16
N GLU A 81 23.29 -7.95 8.33
CA GLU A 81 22.72 -7.47 7.05
C GLU A 81 22.53 -8.55 5.97
N GLU A 82 23.22 -9.70 6.11
CA GLU A 82 23.04 -10.85 5.23
C GLU A 82 21.70 -11.55 5.47
N ALA A 83 21.25 -11.59 6.74
CA ALA A 83 19.97 -12.18 7.12
C ALA A 83 18.82 -11.16 7.12
N LEU A 84 19.06 -9.92 7.54
CA LEU A 84 18.02 -8.91 7.70
C LEU A 84 18.55 -7.52 7.32
N SER A 85 17.96 -6.91 6.28
CA SER A 85 18.14 -5.47 6.05
C SER A 85 17.01 -4.68 6.69
N VAL A 86 17.36 -3.47 7.13
CA VAL A 86 16.44 -2.53 7.76
C VAL A 86 16.56 -1.19 7.07
N SER A 87 15.43 -0.54 6.92
CA SER A 87 15.33 0.88 6.60
C SER A 87 14.20 1.47 7.43
N SER A 88 14.31 2.73 7.78
CA SER A 88 13.25 3.45 8.46
C SER A 88 12.82 4.69 7.70
N GLU A 89 11.54 5.03 7.82
CA GLU A 89 11.00 6.25 7.24
C GLU A 89 11.24 7.46 8.15
N GLY A 90 11.12 8.67 7.59
CA GLY A 90 11.28 9.92 8.33
C GLY A 90 10.21 10.02 9.42
N GLY A 91 10.60 9.77 10.68
CA GLY A 91 9.68 9.74 11.82
C GLY A 91 9.76 8.47 12.67
N ALA A 92 10.46 7.43 12.20
CA ALA A 92 10.66 6.21 12.99
C ALA A 92 11.26 6.52 14.37
N ALA A 93 10.82 5.76 15.38
CA ALA A 93 11.24 5.95 16.76
C ALA A 93 12.73 5.55 16.93
N LEU A 94 13.50 6.45 17.52
CA LEU A 94 14.90 6.18 17.87
C LEU A 94 14.96 5.09 18.95
N GLY A 95 15.86 4.14 18.81
CA GLY A 95 15.99 3.04 19.75
C GLY A 95 16.67 1.82 19.15
N ASN A 96 16.82 0.78 19.98
CA ASN A 96 17.20 -0.53 19.52
C ASN A 96 15.96 -1.43 19.42
N TYR A 97 16.06 -2.38 18.50
CA TYR A 97 15.06 -3.40 18.28
C TYR A 97 15.79 -4.73 18.17
N THR A 98 15.15 -5.79 18.65
CA THR A 98 15.65 -7.15 18.51
C THR A 98 14.72 -7.92 17.61
N VAL A 99 15.26 -8.46 16.51
CA VAL A 99 14.53 -9.25 15.53
C VAL A 99 14.99 -10.70 15.62
N THR A 100 14.08 -11.61 15.93
CA THR A 100 14.34 -13.05 15.90
C THR A 100 13.68 -13.65 14.66
N THR A 101 14.48 -14.24 13.77
CA THR A 101 13.99 -14.83 12.52
C THR A 101 13.42 -16.22 12.79
N GLN A 102 12.16 -16.47 12.44
CA GLN A 102 11.51 -17.76 12.66
C GLN A 102 11.41 -18.57 11.37
N GLN A 103 10.97 -17.91 10.29
CA GLN A 103 10.66 -18.58 9.03
C GLN A 103 10.91 -17.66 7.83
N LEU A 104 11.33 -18.23 6.70
CA LEU A 104 11.46 -17.53 5.42
C LEU A 104 10.19 -17.69 4.58
N ALA A 105 9.86 -16.63 3.84
CA ALA A 105 8.83 -16.68 2.82
C ALA A 105 9.26 -17.67 1.72
N ALA A 106 8.30 -18.47 1.27
CA ALA A 106 8.46 -19.32 0.10
C ALA A 106 7.21 -19.26 -0.78
N THR A 107 7.41 -19.44 -2.07
CA THR A 107 6.32 -19.53 -3.06
C THR A 107 5.95 -20.98 -3.28
N HIS A 108 4.65 -21.28 -3.35
CA HIS A 108 4.19 -22.64 -3.64
C HIS A 108 4.52 -23.01 -5.08
N SER A 109 5.12 -24.18 -5.30
CA SER A 109 5.41 -24.70 -6.65
C SER A 109 5.25 -26.20 -6.74
N VAL A 110 4.61 -26.64 -7.82
CA VAL A 110 4.28 -28.04 -8.09
C VAL A 110 4.84 -28.43 -9.46
N SER A 111 5.37 -29.65 -9.56
CA SER A 111 5.91 -30.20 -10.81
C SER A 111 5.19 -31.50 -11.19
N SER A 112 5.03 -31.75 -12.48
CA SER A 112 4.51 -33.04 -12.95
C SER A 112 5.57 -34.14 -12.74
N ARG A 113 5.18 -35.25 -12.10
CA ARG A 113 6.05 -36.44 -11.95
C ARG A 113 6.21 -37.19 -13.26
N GLN A 114 5.22 -37.07 -14.14
CA GLN A 114 5.31 -37.61 -15.49
C GLN A 114 6.28 -36.75 -16.31
N GLN A 115 7.30 -37.39 -16.87
CA GLN A 115 8.19 -36.77 -17.85
C GLN A 115 7.66 -36.99 -19.25
N PHE A 116 7.78 -35.97 -20.08
CA PHE A 116 7.38 -35.96 -21.48
C PHE A 116 8.61 -35.92 -22.39
N ALA A 117 8.53 -36.61 -23.53
CA ALA A 117 9.65 -36.69 -24.47
C ALA A 117 9.84 -35.41 -25.31
N SER A 118 8.80 -34.59 -25.45
CA SER A 118 8.75 -33.39 -26.28
C SER A 118 7.80 -32.36 -25.67
N THR A 119 8.02 -31.07 -25.96
CA THR A 119 7.13 -29.97 -25.55
C THR A 119 6.06 -29.66 -26.60
N GLU A 120 6.31 -30.04 -27.87
CA GLU A 120 5.48 -29.69 -29.03
C GLU A 120 4.57 -30.85 -29.49
N GLU A 121 4.83 -32.09 -29.06
CA GLU A 121 4.00 -33.23 -29.46
C GLU A 121 2.68 -33.27 -28.66
N ALA A 122 1.60 -33.65 -29.34
CA ALA A 122 0.28 -33.80 -28.73
C ALA A 122 0.30 -34.88 -27.64
N LEU A 123 -0.21 -34.54 -26.45
CA LEU A 123 -0.19 -35.42 -25.28
C LEU A 123 -1.29 -36.49 -25.32
N GLY A 124 -2.34 -36.30 -26.13
CA GLY A 124 -3.45 -37.24 -26.25
C GLY A 124 -4.38 -37.24 -25.03
N PHE A 125 -4.27 -36.26 -24.14
CA PHE A 125 -5.19 -36.08 -23.00
C PHE A 125 -6.46 -35.36 -23.42
N SER A 126 -7.60 -35.74 -22.85
CA SER A 126 -8.86 -35.02 -23.06
C SER A 126 -9.57 -34.90 -21.73
N GLY A 127 -9.94 -33.69 -21.34
CA GLY A 127 -10.59 -33.45 -20.07
C GLY A 127 -10.40 -32.02 -19.57
N GLU A 128 -10.69 -31.80 -18.31
CA GLU A 128 -10.58 -30.52 -17.64
C GLU A 128 -9.41 -30.55 -16.66
N PHE A 129 -8.62 -29.48 -16.64
CA PHE A 129 -7.55 -29.23 -15.69
C PHE A 129 -7.94 -28.03 -14.85
N SER A 130 -8.16 -28.22 -13.56
CA SER A 130 -8.58 -27.16 -12.65
C SER A 130 -7.49 -26.86 -11.62
N ILE A 131 -7.32 -25.58 -11.32
CA ILE A 131 -6.43 -25.08 -10.27
C ILE A 131 -7.31 -24.33 -9.27
N ARG A 132 -7.23 -24.71 -7.99
CA ARG A 132 -8.00 -24.08 -6.92
C ARG A 132 -7.06 -23.38 -5.95
N ASN A 133 -7.62 -22.39 -5.25
CA ASN A 133 -6.99 -21.82 -4.07
C ASN A 133 -6.91 -22.89 -2.95
N GLY A 134 -5.85 -22.85 -2.12
CA GLY A 134 -5.62 -23.82 -1.04
C GLY A 134 -4.67 -24.95 -1.41
N GLY A 135 -3.95 -25.52 -0.44
CA GLY A 135 -2.94 -26.57 -0.68
C GLY A 135 -3.52 -27.96 -0.90
N GLN A 136 -2.84 -28.81 -1.68
CA GLN A 136 -3.15 -30.26 -1.73
C GLN A 136 -2.91 -30.92 -0.37
N LEU A 137 -3.64 -32.01 -0.08
CA LEU A 137 -3.36 -32.88 1.05
C LEU A 137 -2.00 -33.58 0.85
N GLU A 138 -0.92 -32.97 1.36
CA GLU A 138 0.42 -33.55 1.31
C GLU A 138 0.59 -34.67 2.33
N GLN A 139 1.39 -35.68 1.97
CA GLN A 139 1.66 -36.83 2.85
C GLN A 139 2.38 -36.37 4.14
N SER A 140 3.15 -35.29 4.09
CA SER A 140 3.91 -34.78 5.21
C SER A 140 3.07 -34.05 6.28
N ILE A 141 1.77 -33.84 6.04
CA ILE A 141 0.94 -32.99 6.89
C ILE A 141 0.69 -33.66 8.26
N PRO A 142 1.01 -32.97 9.38
CA PRO A 142 0.64 -33.42 10.71
C PRO A 142 -0.88 -33.58 10.82
N LEU A 143 -1.32 -34.69 11.40
CA LEU A 143 -2.73 -34.97 11.62
C LEU A 143 -3.44 -33.91 12.46
N GLN A 144 -2.71 -33.07 13.22
CA GLN A 144 -3.28 -31.96 13.99
C GLN A 144 -3.65 -30.74 13.13
N GLN A 145 -3.09 -30.61 11.92
CA GLN A 145 -3.34 -29.48 11.03
C GLN A 145 -4.53 -29.71 10.07
N LEU A 146 -5.03 -30.95 10.02
CA LEU A 146 -6.15 -31.35 9.17
C LEU A 146 -7.48 -30.87 9.75
N ASN A 147 -8.52 -30.84 8.92
CA ASN A 147 -9.87 -30.42 9.28
C ASN A 147 -9.84 -29.01 9.88
N ASP A 148 -9.35 -28.02 9.13
CA ASP A 148 -9.12 -26.63 9.57
C ASP A 148 -8.40 -26.51 10.92
N GLY A 149 -7.44 -27.39 11.22
CA GLY A 149 -6.70 -27.37 12.48
C GLY A 149 -7.40 -28.00 13.69
N LEU A 150 -8.58 -28.63 13.52
CA LEU A 150 -9.16 -29.49 14.57
C LEU A 150 -8.38 -30.79 14.76
N GLY A 151 -7.70 -31.21 13.70
CA GLY A 151 -6.92 -32.42 13.64
C GLY A 151 -7.75 -33.70 13.49
N VAL A 152 -7.07 -34.83 13.70
CA VAL A 152 -7.63 -36.18 13.60
C VAL A 152 -7.53 -36.89 14.94
N GLN A 153 -8.66 -37.42 15.42
CA GLN A 153 -8.72 -38.24 16.61
C GLN A 153 -7.94 -39.55 16.40
N GLN A 154 -7.01 -39.83 17.31
CA GLN A 154 -6.25 -41.07 17.31
C GLN A 154 -7.14 -42.27 17.64
N GLY A 155 -7.12 -43.30 16.80
CA GLY A 155 -7.97 -44.47 16.97
C GLY A 155 -7.71 -45.57 15.95
N SER A 156 -8.74 -46.32 15.57
CA SER A 156 -8.61 -47.43 14.61
C SER A 156 -9.80 -47.43 13.66
N ILE A 157 -9.55 -47.83 12.42
CA ILE A 157 -10.57 -47.90 11.37
C ILE A 157 -10.66 -49.34 10.85
N GLN A 158 -11.82 -49.77 10.37
CA GLN A 158 -11.98 -51.07 9.72
C GLN A 158 -12.18 -50.86 8.22
N ILE A 159 -11.38 -51.53 7.39
CA ILE A 159 -11.51 -51.51 5.93
C ILE A 159 -11.96 -52.89 5.46
N THR A 160 -12.95 -52.96 4.56
CA THR A 160 -13.43 -54.17 3.90
C THR A 160 -13.21 -54.05 2.40
N ASP A 161 -12.50 -55.01 1.81
CA ASP A 161 -12.22 -55.05 0.37
C ASP A 161 -13.35 -55.74 -0.44
N ARG A 162 -13.27 -55.70 -1.77
CA ARG A 162 -14.34 -56.25 -2.63
C ARG A 162 -14.39 -57.77 -2.68
N SER A 163 -13.42 -58.46 -2.08
CA SER A 163 -13.49 -59.90 -1.85
C SER A 163 -14.32 -60.26 -0.61
N GLY A 164 -14.63 -59.27 0.23
CA GLY A 164 -15.33 -59.44 1.50
C GLY A 164 -14.41 -59.71 2.69
N ALA A 165 -13.09 -59.53 2.52
CA ALA A 165 -12.15 -59.57 3.64
C ALA A 165 -12.17 -58.22 4.37
N SER A 166 -12.12 -58.23 5.70
CA SER A 166 -12.08 -57.02 6.54
C SER A 166 -10.86 -57.01 7.46
N ALA A 167 -10.25 -55.84 7.66
CA ALA A 167 -9.12 -55.64 8.56
C ALA A 167 -9.28 -54.36 9.38
N THR A 168 -8.93 -54.42 10.67
CA THR A 168 -8.79 -53.25 11.52
C THR A 168 -7.38 -52.67 11.38
N ILE A 169 -7.28 -51.39 11.05
CA ILE A 169 -6.05 -50.61 10.92
C ILE A 169 -5.90 -49.75 12.17
N ASP A 170 -4.81 -49.96 12.91
CA ASP A 170 -4.49 -49.19 14.11
C ASP A 170 -3.71 -47.92 13.75
N LEU A 171 -4.34 -46.77 14.02
CA LEU A 171 -3.82 -45.43 13.75
C LEU A 171 -3.54 -44.66 15.06
N THR A 172 -3.59 -45.31 16.23
CA THR A 172 -3.44 -44.63 17.54
C THR A 172 -2.11 -43.91 17.75
N ASN A 173 -1.04 -44.37 17.08
CA ASN A 173 0.30 -43.79 17.18
C ASN A 173 0.73 -43.02 15.92
N VAL A 174 -0.23 -42.74 15.04
CA VAL A 174 0.03 -42.05 13.77
C VAL A 174 -0.06 -40.54 13.99
N ARG A 175 0.85 -39.79 13.36
CA ARG A 175 0.96 -38.33 13.51
C ARG A 175 0.91 -37.54 12.21
N SER A 176 0.97 -38.20 11.05
CA SER A 176 0.86 -37.55 9.74
C SER A 176 0.04 -38.36 8.74
N ILE A 177 -0.42 -37.73 7.66
CA ILE A 177 -1.10 -38.42 6.54
C ILE A 177 -0.22 -39.54 5.97
N GLU A 178 1.08 -39.33 5.81
CA GLU A 178 2.04 -40.33 5.29
C GLU A 178 1.95 -41.63 6.09
N GLN A 179 1.97 -41.52 7.41
CA GLN A 179 1.90 -42.67 8.31
C GLN A 179 0.52 -43.35 8.27
N VAL A 180 -0.57 -42.61 8.01
CA VAL A 180 -1.90 -43.19 7.79
C VAL A 180 -1.88 -44.03 6.51
N LEU A 181 -1.43 -43.45 5.41
CA LEU A 181 -1.32 -44.13 4.12
C LEU A 181 -0.42 -45.37 4.22
N GLU A 182 0.71 -45.26 4.92
CA GLU A 182 1.63 -46.36 5.16
C GLU A 182 0.95 -47.51 5.94
N LYS A 183 0.23 -47.19 7.02
CA LYS A 183 -0.50 -48.19 7.82
C LYS A 183 -1.57 -48.93 7.03
N ILE A 184 -2.31 -48.23 6.17
CA ILE A 184 -3.32 -48.86 5.31
C ILE A 184 -2.62 -49.75 4.25
N ASN A 185 -1.61 -49.23 3.57
CA ASN A 185 -0.91 -49.91 2.47
C ASN A 185 -0.06 -51.12 2.93
N GLN A 186 0.38 -51.16 4.19
CA GLN A 186 1.12 -52.30 4.75
C GLN A 186 0.22 -53.42 5.26
N ASN A 187 -1.10 -53.25 5.24
CA ASN A 187 -2.02 -54.29 5.67
C ASN A 187 -2.04 -55.45 4.65
N THR A 188 -1.82 -56.68 5.11
CA THR A 188 -1.83 -57.87 4.24
C THR A 188 -3.14 -58.66 4.28
N THR A 189 -4.08 -58.25 5.13
CA THR A 189 -5.36 -58.95 5.33
C THR A 189 -6.42 -58.50 4.32
N VAL A 190 -6.38 -57.23 3.92
CA VAL A 190 -7.19 -56.67 2.83
C VAL A 190 -6.29 -56.24 1.68
N SER A 191 -6.75 -56.42 0.43
CA SER A 191 -5.98 -55.99 -0.75
C SER A 191 -6.45 -54.63 -1.24
N VAL A 192 -6.12 -53.59 -0.47
CA VAL A 192 -6.47 -52.19 -0.76
C VAL A 192 -5.20 -51.34 -0.81
N ARG A 193 -5.19 -50.36 -1.72
CA ARG A 193 -4.17 -49.31 -1.79
C ARG A 193 -4.78 -47.97 -1.41
N ALA A 194 -4.20 -47.28 -0.44
CA ALA A 194 -4.51 -45.90 -0.11
C ALA A 194 -3.52 -44.91 -0.75
N SER A 195 -4.01 -43.77 -1.22
CA SER A 195 -3.21 -42.63 -1.65
C SER A 195 -3.92 -41.33 -1.28
N ALA A 196 -3.18 -40.30 -0.87
CA ALA A 196 -3.71 -38.93 -0.87
C ALA A 196 -3.86 -38.48 -2.33
N ASP A 197 -5.05 -38.00 -2.69
CA ASP A 197 -5.39 -37.46 -4.01
C ASP A 197 -6.44 -36.36 -3.81
N ARG A 198 -6.19 -35.16 -4.35
CA ARG A 198 -6.92 -33.92 -4.01
C ARG A 198 -6.82 -33.58 -2.52
N ASP A 199 -7.95 -33.29 -1.86
CA ASP A 199 -8.00 -32.95 -0.45
C ASP A 199 -8.30 -34.19 0.40
N GLY A 200 -8.59 -35.35 -0.20
CA GLY A 200 -9.00 -36.56 0.53
C GLY A 200 -8.06 -37.76 0.38
N ILE A 201 -8.37 -38.84 1.11
CA ILE A 201 -7.69 -40.14 0.95
C ILE A 201 -8.50 -41.02 -0.01
N THR A 202 -7.88 -41.46 -1.11
CA THR A 202 -8.45 -42.39 -2.07
C THR A 202 -8.04 -43.83 -1.75
N LEU A 203 -9.02 -44.74 -1.73
CA LEU A 203 -8.85 -46.18 -1.60
C LEU A 203 -9.11 -46.89 -2.93
N THR A 204 -8.21 -47.79 -3.33
CA THR A 204 -8.33 -48.63 -4.52
C THR A 204 -8.25 -50.10 -4.14
N ASP A 205 -9.29 -50.86 -4.44
CA ASP A 205 -9.30 -52.32 -4.34
C ASP A 205 -8.42 -52.94 -5.44
N LEU A 206 -7.57 -53.89 -5.05
CA LEU A 206 -6.66 -54.60 -5.95
C LEU A 206 -7.09 -56.06 -6.20
N THR A 207 -8.22 -56.49 -5.64
CA THR A 207 -8.68 -57.89 -5.75
C THR A 207 -9.29 -58.19 -7.12
N GLY A 208 -9.91 -57.18 -7.75
CA GLY A 208 -10.70 -57.35 -8.98
C GLY A 208 -11.99 -58.16 -8.79
N GLN A 209 -12.42 -58.37 -7.55
CA GLN A 209 -13.63 -59.12 -7.21
C GLN A 209 -14.83 -58.19 -7.01
N THR A 210 -16.02 -58.76 -6.87
CA THR A 210 -17.28 -58.02 -6.69
C THR A 210 -18.20 -58.71 -5.66
N LEU A 211 -17.62 -59.45 -4.72
CA LEU A 211 -18.38 -60.22 -3.71
C LEU A 211 -18.96 -59.31 -2.62
N SER A 212 -18.29 -58.19 -2.34
CA SER A 212 -18.72 -57.16 -1.40
C SER A 212 -18.45 -55.77 -1.99
N ASN A 213 -19.04 -54.74 -1.38
CA ASN A 213 -18.63 -53.36 -1.61
C ASN A 213 -17.28 -53.08 -0.94
N LEU A 214 -16.52 -52.14 -1.50
CA LEU A 214 -15.39 -51.52 -0.81
C LEU A 214 -15.96 -50.63 0.29
N ARG A 215 -15.60 -50.89 1.55
CA ARG A 215 -16.22 -50.26 2.71
C ARG A 215 -15.22 -49.84 3.78
N VAL A 216 -15.48 -48.73 4.47
CA VAL A 216 -14.74 -48.28 5.65
C VAL A 216 -15.71 -48.03 6.82
N ASP A 217 -15.37 -48.52 8.00
CA ASP A 217 -16.16 -48.41 9.23
C ASP A 217 -15.31 -47.87 10.39
N GLU A 218 -15.97 -47.18 11.32
CA GLU A 218 -15.36 -46.80 12.61
C GLU A 218 -15.21 -47.98 13.56
N VAL A 219 -14.17 -47.96 14.40
CA VAL A 219 -13.94 -48.98 15.43
C VAL A 219 -13.90 -48.34 16.82
N GLY A 220 -14.66 -48.92 17.76
CA GLY A 220 -14.58 -48.56 19.18
C GLY A 220 -15.28 -47.25 19.55
N GLY A 221 -16.15 -46.71 18.68
CA GLY A 221 -16.89 -45.48 18.95
C GLY A 221 -16.10 -44.19 18.71
N GLY A 222 -14.87 -44.29 18.19
CA GLY A 222 -14.06 -43.13 17.76
C GLY A 222 -14.54 -42.50 16.45
N GLU A 223 -13.80 -41.49 16.01
CA GLU A 223 -14.06 -40.67 14.81
C GLU A 223 -12.86 -40.62 13.85
N THR A 224 -11.91 -41.55 13.96
CA THR A 224 -10.67 -41.56 13.17
C THR A 224 -10.89 -41.74 11.66
N ALA A 225 -11.81 -42.60 11.23
CA ALA A 225 -12.16 -42.74 9.81
C ALA A 225 -12.86 -41.48 9.29
N ALA A 226 -13.69 -40.86 10.13
CA ALA A 226 -14.41 -39.64 9.82
C ALA A 226 -13.44 -38.46 9.64
N ASP A 227 -12.58 -38.23 10.62
CA ASP A 227 -11.57 -37.17 10.59
C ASP A 227 -10.52 -37.35 9.46
N LEU A 228 -10.44 -38.54 8.86
CA LEU A 228 -9.62 -38.84 7.68
C LEU A 228 -10.41 -38.81 6.36
N GLY A 229 -11.68 -38.41 6.40
CA GLY A 229 -12.57 -38.35 5.25
C GLY A 229 -12.91 -39.72 4.65
N LEU A 230 -12.55 -40.82 5.32
CA LEU A 230 -12.74 -42.18 4.81
C LEU A 230 -14.05 -42.82 5.26
N TYR A 231 -14.72 -42.25 6.25
CA TYR A 231 -15.95 -42.80 6.79
C TYR A 231 -17.11 -42.75 5.77
N GLY A 232 -18.04 -43.71 5.84
CA GLY A 232 -19.20 -43.76 4.95
C GLY A 232 -18.93 -44.36 3.57
N ILE A 233 -17.66 -44.61 3.21
CA ILE A 233 -17.32 -45.37 2.00
C ILE A 233 -18.04 -46.73 2.05
N ASN A 234 -18.93 -46.98 1.08
CA ASN A 234 -19.62 -48.24 0.86
C ASN A 234 -20.01 -48.36 -0.63
N VAL A 235 -19.03 -48.56 -1.50
CA VAL A 235 -19.22 -48.45 -2.96
C VAL A 235 -19.10 -49.79 -3.69
N ALA A 236 -19.98 -49.98 -4.66
CA ALA A 236 -19.91 -51.09 -5.62
C ALA A 236 -18.87 -50.86 -6.74
N ALA A 237 -17.84 -50.03 -6.50
CA ALA A 237 -16.73 -49.74 -7.41
C ALA A 237 -15.36 -50.18 -6.84
N ASN A 238 -14.34 -50.28 -7.72
CA ASN A 238 -12.96 -50.61 -7.35
C ASN A 238 -12.20 -49.45 -6.70
N THR A 239 -12.76 -48.24 -6.76
CA THR A 239 -12.14 -47.04 -6.19
C THR A 239 -13.20 -46.30 -5.39
N ALA A 240 -12.80 -45.81 -4.23
CA ALA A 240 -13.57 -44.89 -3.40
C ALA A 240 -12.68 -43.71 -3.05
N VAL A 241 -13.20 -42.50 -3.22
CA VAL A 241 -12.51 -41.27 -2.83
C VAL A 241 -13.14 -40.84 -1.52
N GLY A 242 -12.30 -40.60 -0.50
CA GLY A 242 -12.74 -39.99 0.74
C GLY A 242 -13.13 -38.53 0.56
N HIS A 243 -13.80 -37.98 1.55
CA HIS A 243 -14.13 -36.55 1.62
C HIS A 243 -12.86 -35.69 1.70
N ASP A 244 -13.02 -34.44 1.26
CA ASP A 244 -11.96 -33.44 1.26
C ASP A 244 -11.58 -33.08 2.71
N LEU A 245 -10.29 -33.11 3.01
CA LEU A 245 -9.66 -32.74 4.27
C LEU A 245 -8.98 -31.38 4.07
N THR A 246 -9.43 -30.40 4.84
CA THR A 246 -8.95 -29.03 4.76
C THR A 246 -7.75 -28.80 5.69
N LEU A 247 -6.97 -27.75 5.45
CA LEU A 247 -5.83 -27.36 6.28
C LEU A 247 -6.17 -26.10 7.05
N GLY A 248 -5.92 -26.09 8.37
CA GLY A 248 -6.12 -24.89 9.18
C GLY A 248 -5.09 -23.82 8.81
N ASN A 249 -5.56 -22.64 8.36
CA ASN A 249 -4.71 -21.52 7.97
C ASN A 249 -4.64 -20.46 9.09
N THR A 250 -3.85 -20.74 10.12
CA THR A 250 -3.68 -19.80 11.25
C THR A 250 -3.14 -18.42 10.87
N ALA A 251 -2.49 -18.28 9.69
CA ALA A 251 -1.99 -17.00 9.19
C ALA A 251 -3.07 -16.18 8.47
N ALA A 252 -3.95 -16.83 7.68
CA ALA A 252 -5.13 -16.17 7.11
C ALA A 252 -6.04 -15.63 8.19
N PHE A 253 -6.14 -16.30 9.34
CA PHE A 253 -7.01 -15.84 10.44
C PHE A 253 -6.57 -14.49 10.98
N ASN A 254 -5.25 -14.29 11.10
CA ASN A 254 -4.67 -13.05 11.60
C ASN A 254 -4.89 -11.88 10.62
N SER A 255 -4.84 -12.16 9.31
CA SER A 255 -5.13 -11.19 8.24
C SER A 255 -6.60 -11.16 7.80
N SER A 256 -7.46 -12.00 8.40
CA SER A 256 -8.86 -12.14 7.95
C SER A 256 -9.57 -10.82 8.22
N THR A 257 -10.22 -10.27 7.20
CA THR A 257 -10.88 -9.00 7.40
C THR A 257 -12.13 -9.22 8.25
N LEU A 258 -12.28 -8.43 9.31
CA LEU A 258 -13.47 -8.43 10.16
C LEU A 258 -14.73 -8.10 9.34
N ASN A 259 -14.57 -7.34 8.25
CA ASN A 259 -15.62 -7.08 7.27
C ASN A 259 -16.07 -8.34 6.53
N ASP A 260 -15.15 -9.23 6.13
CA ASP A 260 -15.49 -10.52 5.50
C ASP A 260 -16.20 -11.48 6.47
N LEU A 261 -15.99 -11.28 7.78
CA LEU A 261 -16.72 -11.97 8.83
C LEU A 261 -18.08 -11.30 9.15
N GLY A 262 -18.41 -10.16 8.53
CA GLY A 262 -19.66 -9.45 8.78
C GLY A 262 -19.68 -8.67 10.10
N ALA A 263 -18.52 -8.18 10.55
CA ALA A 263 -18.41 -7.32 11.71
C ALA A 263 -19.17 -6.00 11.48
N GLN A 264 -20.01 -5.66 12.44
CA GLN A 264 -20.70 -4.39 12.50
C GLN A 264 -20.09 -3.58 13.63
N PHE A 265 -19.65 -2.38 13.30
CA PHE A 265 -19.18 -1.40 14.28
C PHE A 265 -20.24 -0.34 14.49
N ASN A 266 -20.27 0.20 15.70
CA ASN A 266 -21.14 1.28 16.12
C ASN A 266 -20.41 2.62 15.96
N THR A 267 -21.17 3.71 15.95
CA THR A 267 -20.65 5.10 15.93
C THR A 267 -20.25 5.60 17.33
N GLY A 268 -20.03 4.67 18.25
CA GLY A 268 -19.70 4.87 19.66
C GLY A 268 -19.31 3.51 20.24
N ASN A 269 -19.33 3.33 21.57
CA ASN A 269 -18.84 2.10 22.18
C ASN A 269 -19.42 0.81 21.54
N ASP A 270 -18.53 -0.09 21.14
CA ASP A 270 -18.81 -1.37 20.48
C ASP A 270 -18.91 -2.52 21.47
N LEU A 271 -18.05 -2.52 22.49
CA LEU A 271 -17.93 -3.61 23.45
C LEU A 271 -17.99 -3.12 24.89
N GLN A 272 -18.52 -3.97 25.77
CA GLN A 272 -18.40 -3.84 27.21
C GLN A 272 -17.72 -5.07 27.81
N ILE A 273 -16.67 -4.83 28.60
CA ILE A 273 -15.93 -5.85 29.35
C ILE A 273 -16.18 -5.63 30.84
N GLY A 274 -16.54 -6.68 31.57
CA GLY A 274 -16.70 -6.69 33.02
C GLY A 274 -15.59 -7.53 33.66
N PHE A 275 -14.90 -6.98 34.65
CA PHE A 275 -13.74 -7.59 35.30
C PHE A 275 -14.09 -8.20 36.66
N ALA A 276 -13.23 -9.11 37.13
CA ALA A 276 -13.42 -9.83 38.38
C ALA A 276 -13.39 -8.94 39.63
N ASP A 277 -12.79 -7.75 39.55
CA ASP A 277 -12.77 -6.74 40.61
C ASP A 277 -14.09 -5.93 40.72
N GLY A 278 -15.08 -6.23 39.87
CA GLY A 278 -16.41 -5.60 39.83
C GLY A 278 -16.48 -4.32 39.00
N SER A 279 -15.40 -3.92 38.34
CA SER A 279 -15.36 -2.79 37.41
C SER A 279 -15.75 -3.20 35.99
N SER A 280 -16.11 -2.23 35.15
CA SER A 280 -16.38 -2.47 33.72
C SER A 280 -15.74 -1.39 32.85
N LEU A 281 -15.41 -1.78 31.62
CA LEU A 281 -14.84 -0.92 30.58
C LEU A 281 -15.71 -1.01 29.33
N ALA A 282 -16.22 0.13 28.87
CA ALA A 282 -16.87 0.23 27.56
C ALA A 282 -15.92 0.98 26.62
N PHE A 283 -15.77 0.48 25.40
CA PHE A 283 -14.82 1.05 24.44
C PHE A 283 -15.36 1.03 23.01
N ASP A 284 -14.90 2.00 22.24
CA ASP A 284 -15.22 2.29 20.84
C ASP A 284 -14.03 1.91 19.95
N LEU A 285 -14.20 0.84 19.16
CA LEU A 285 -13.19 0.29 18.26
C LEU A 285 -13.05 1.12 16.97
N GLY A 286 -13.71 2.27 16.82
CA GLY A 286 -13.41 3.23 15.74
C GLY A 286 -13.69 4.66 16.15
N GLN A 287 -12.77 5.23 16.92
CA GLN A 287 -12.90 6.58 17.44
C GLN A 287 -12.76 7.63 16.31
N GLU A 288 -13.84 8.38 16.04
CA GLU A 288 -13.78 9.54 15.16
C GLU A 288 -12.86 10.63 15.74
N ALA A 289 -12.11 11.32 14.87
CA ALA A 289 -11.26 12.43 15.28
C ALA A 289 -12.09 13.53 15.95
N VAL A 290 -11.77 13.84 17.21
CA VAL A 290 -12.36 14.98 17.92
C VAL A 290 -11.40 16.16 17.80
N PRO A 291 -11.79 17.27 17.16
CA PRO A 291 -10.92 18.45 17.05
C PRO A 291 -10.69 19.07 18.44
N ALA A 292 -9.49 19.65 18.63
CA ALA A 292 -9.16 20.35 19.86
C ALA A 292 -10.15 21.50 20.11
N VAL A 293 -10.59 21.64 21.37
CA VAL A 293 -11.46 22.76 21.79
C VAL A 293 -10.58 23.90 22.26
N ALA A 294 -10.78 25.10 21.69
CA ALA A 294 -10.02 26.30 22.05
C ALA A 294 -10.04 26.55 23.58
N PRO A 295 -8.89 26.82 24.21
CA PRO A 295 -8.82 27.08 25.64
C PRO A 295 -9.73 28.25 26.06
N THR A 296 -10.56 28.02 27.08
CA THR A 296 -11.45 29.06 27.62
C THR A 296 -11.36 29.12 29.15
N GLY A 297 -11.65 30.29 29.71
CA GLY A 297 -11.69 30.49 31.16
C GLY A 297 -12.63 31.62 31.55
N SER A 298 -13.50 31.39 32.53
CA SER A 298 -14.46 32.39 33.01
C SER A 298 -14.15 32.81 34.44
N THR A 299 -14.32 34.10 34.76
CA THR A 299 -14.19 34.61 36.14
C THR A 299 -15.48 34.39 36.93
N ASN A 300 -15.41 33.85 38.14
CA ASN A 300 -16.61 33.60 38.95
C ASN A 300 -16.93 34.78 39.89
N SER A 301 -17.54 35.84 39.37
CA SER A 301 -17.83 37.07 40.13
C SER A 301 -19.08 36.98 41.04
N GLY A 302 -19.93 35.96 40.87
CA GLY A 302 -21.24 35.87 41.54
C GLY A 302 -22.26 36.95 41.11
N ASN A 303 -21.83 37.95 40.35
CA ASN A 303 -22.63 38.94 39.65
C ASN A 303 -22.36 38.82 38.14
N ALA A 304 -23.35 38.38 37.37
CA ALA A 304 -23.21 38.20 35.92
C ALA A 304 -22.75 39.48 35.20
N ASN A 305 -23.06 40.69 35.70
CA ASN A 305 -22.60 41.94 35.05
C ASN A 305 -21.11 42.25 35.28
N ALA A 306 -20.42 41.50 36.13
CA ALA A 306 -18.98 41.63 36.42
C ALA A 306 -18.17 40.43 35.89
N SER A 307 -18.82 39.41 35.33
CA SER A 307 -18.15 38.21 34.80
C SER A 307 -17.50 38.46 33.43
N LEU A 308 -16.33 37.88 33.23
CA LEU A 308 -15.49 37.94 32.04
C LEU A 308 -15.17 36.52 31.57
N ASP A 309 -15.45 36.25 30.30
CA ASP A 309 -15.12 35.02 29.60
C ASP A 309 -13.95 35.25 28.66
N PHE A 310 -12.88 34.49 28.84
CA PHE A 310 -11.67 34.56 28.05
C PHE A 310 -11.62 33.38 27.10
N THR A 311 -11.30 33.65 25.84
CA THR A 311 -11.15 32.64 24.78
C THR A 311 -9.82 32.85 24.07
N ASP A 312 -8.99 31.81 24.03
CA ASP A 312 -7.81 31.77 23.18
C ASP A 312 -8.23 31.66 21.71
N LEU A 313 -7.77 32.58 20.87
CA LEU A 313 -8.04 32.61 19.43
C LEU A 313 -6.88 32.06 18.60
N THR A 314 -5.80 31.59 19.23
CA THR A 314 -4.64 31.06 18.51
C THR A 314 -4.86 29.60 18.12
N GLU A 315 -4.52 29.26 16.87
CA GLU A 315 -4.58 27.87 16.38
C GLU A 315 -3.63 26.94 17.15
N ALA A 316 -2.56 27.48 17.73
CA ALA A 316 -1.56 26.74 18.51
C ALA A 316 -1.88 26.65 20.01
N HIS A 317 -3.02 27.20 20.46
CA HIS A 317 -3.41 27.24 21.87
C HIS A 317 -2.32 27.86 22.79
N ASP A 318 -1.72 28.97 22.34
CA ASP A 318 -0.62 29.69 23.00
C ASP A 318 -0.96 30.14 24.44
N PHE A 319 -2.25 30.21 24.80
CA PHE A 319 -2.76 30.62 26.11
C PHE A 319 -3.40 29.48 26.91
N GLU A 320 -3.21 28.22 26.51
CA GLU A 320 -3.59 27.09 27.36
C GLU A 320 -2.80 27.11 28.68
N GLY A 321 -3.52 27.06 29.80
CA GLY A 321 -2.97 27.25 31.15
C GLY A 321 -2.73 28.71 31.55
N LEU A 322 -3.13 29.71 30.73
CA LEU A 322 -3.02 31.12 31.09
C LEU A 322 -3.83 31.40 32.36
N THR A 323 -3.16 31.85 33.42
CA THR A 323 -3.82 32.29 34.65
C THR A 323 -4.14 33.78 34.56
N VAL A 324 -5.41 34.15 34.66
CA VAL A 324 -5.85 35.54 34.74
C VAL A 324 -6.05 35.94 36.21
N THR A 325 -5.48 37.07 36.60
CA THR A 325 -5.57 37.61 37.96
C THR A 325 -5.83 39.11 37.95
N PHE A 326 -6.45 39.64 39.01
CA PHE A 326 -6.75 41.06 39.15
C PHE A 326 -5.99 41.68 40.33
N ASN A 327 -5.37 42.83 40.10
CA ASN A 327 -4.65 43.59 41.12
C ASN A 327 -5.29 44.96 41.34
N HIS A 328 -5.34 45.40 42.60
CA HIS A 328 -6.00 46.64 42.98
C HIS A 328 -5.01 47.81 43.08
N ASP A 329 -5.26 48.90 42.33
CA ASP A 329 -4.57 50.18 42.51
C ASP A 329 -5.55 51.32 42.79
N ALA A 330 -5.59 51.76 44.06
CA ALA A 330 -6.41 52.86 44.53
C ALA A 330 -6.05 54.24 43.93
N LEU A 331 -4.90 54.36 43.26
CA LEU A 331 -4.43 55.60 42.60
C LEU A 331 -4.99 55.77 41.18
N LEU A 332 -5.70 54.78 40.63
CA LEU A 332 -6.39 54.87 39.34
C LEU A 332 -7.66 55.74 39.45
N VAL A 333 -7.50 57.06 39.38
CA VAL A 333 -8.58 58.05 39.59
C VAL A 333 -9.62 58.06 38.45
N THR A 334 -9.27 57.57 37.25
CA THR A 334 -10.17 57.55 36.07
C THR A 334 -10.86 56.20 35.85
N GLY A 335 -10.57 55.18 36.66
CA GLY A 335 -11.13 53.83 36.50
C GLY A 335 -10.62 53.06 35.27
N ASN A 336 -9.66 53.60 34.51
CA ASN A 336 -9.11 52.95 33.32
C ASN A 336 -8.16 51.81 33.73
N PRO A 337 -8.43 50.55 33.33
CA PRO A 337 -7.56 49.43 33.67
C PRO A 337 -6.27 49.42 32.83
N SER A 338 -5.29 48.63 33.27
CA SER A 338 -4.10 48.27 32.49
C SER A 338 -3.75 46.80 32.73
N TYR A 339 -2.98 46.16 31.85
CA TYR A 339 -2.59 44.76 32.00
C TYR A 339 -1.08 44.56 31.85
N GLN A 340 -0.57 43.47 32.44
CA GLN A 340 0.75 42.94 32.17
C GLN A 340 0.66 41.43 31.95
N LEU A 341 1.27 40.96 30.87
CA LEU A 341 1.43 39.54 30.58
C LEU A 341 2.87 39.13 30.94
N SER A 342 3.03 38.05 31.70
CA SER A 342 4.33 37.54 32.12
C SER A 342 4.38 36.01 32.03
N GLY A 343 5.57 35.44 31.81
CA GLY A 343 5.79 33.99 31.63
C GLY A 343 5.80 33.55 30.16
N SER A 344 5.93 32.24 29.93
CA SER A 344 5.88 31.58 28.61
C SER A 344 5.33 30.16 28.75
N GLY A 345 4.60 29.66 27.74
CA GLY A 345 3.96 28.33 27.78
C GLY A 345 2.85 28.22 28.82
N THR A 346 2.70 27.05 29.45
CA THR A 346 1.64 26.72 30.45
C THR A 346 1.76 27.42 31.80
N GLY A 347 2.73 28.34 31.96
CA GLY A 347 2.95 29.14 33.16
C GLY A 347 2.71 30.65 32.97
N GLN A 348 2.03 31.05 31.89
CA GLN A 348 1.74 32.46 31.64
C GLN A 348 0.71 33.02 32.64
N THR A 349 0.90 34.27 33.03
CA THR A 349 -0.04 35.01 33.90
C THR A 349 -0.39 36.35 33.26
N LEU A 350 -1.69 36.61 33.10
CA LEU A 350 -2.25 37.91 32.73
C LEU A 350 -2.74 38.61 34.01
N GLU A 351 -2.00 39.61 34.46
CA GLU A 351 -2.35 40.42 35.62
C GLU A 351 -3.02 41.73 35.16
N ILE A 352 -4.28 41.94 35.54
CA ILE A 352 -5.07 43.11 35.17
C ILE A 352 -5.17 44.03 36.38
N THR A 353 -4.58 45.22 36.28
CA THR A 353 -4.65 46.25 37.33
C THR A 353 -5.92 47.07 37.18
N ILE A 354 -6.75 47.08 38.23
CA ILE A 354 -8.07 47.69 38.29
C ILE A 354 -8.21 48.61 39.50
N ASN A 355 -9.28 49.41 39.51
CA ASN A 355 -9.81 49.99 40.74
C ASN A 355 -11.16 49.33 41.02
N ASP A 356 -11.22 48.48 42.04
CA ASP A 356 -12.39 47.64 42.43
C ASP A 356 -13.67 48.45 42.72
N SER A 357 -13.59 49.79 42.77
CA SER A 357 -14.73 50.69 42.98
C SER A 357 -15.06 51.57 41.76
N LEU A 358 -14.28 51.51 40.67
CA LEU A 358 -14.43 52.39 39.50
C LEU A 358 -14.31 51.68 38.14
N THR A 359 -13.59 50.55 38.06
CA THR A 359 -13.35 49.83 36.80
C THR A 359 -14.46 48.81 36.54
N THR A 360 -15.14 48.91 35.40
CA THR A 360 -16.19 47.95 35.00
C THR A 360 -15.65 46.81 34.13
N ALA A 361 -16.36 45.68 34.09
CA ALA A 361 -16.01 44.54 33.23
C ALA A 361 -15.91 44.95 31.74
N THR A 362 -16.80 45.83 31.26
CA THR A 362 -16.70 46.36 29.88
C THR A 362 -15.38 47.08 29.63
N GLN A 363 -14.87 47.87 30.59
CA GLN A 363 -13.60 48.57 30.42
C GLN A 363 -12.41 47.61 30.34
N ILE A 364 -12.51 46.44 30.97
CA ILE A 364 -11.48 45.40 30.91
C ILE A 364 -11.54 44.64 29.58
N ALA A 365 -12.74 44.28 29.12
CA ALA A 365 -12.92 43.67 27.81
C ALA A 365 -12.46 44.62 26.68
N ASP A 366 -12.79 45.91 26.76
CA ASP A 366 -12.34 46.92 25.79
C ASP A 366 -10.82 47.10 25.81
N LEU A 367 -10.18 47.00 26.97
CA LEU A 367 -8.72 47.09 27.10
C LEU A 367 -8.03 45.95 26.34
N ILE A 368 -8.51 44.71 26.50
CA ILE A 368 -7.87 43.53 25.91
C ILE A 368 -8.22 43.39 24.44
N ASN A 369 -9.51 43.49 24.08
CA ASN A 369 -9.96 43.28 22.70
C ASN A 369 -9.49 44.36 21.72
N ASN A 370 -9.29 45.60 22.18
CA ASN A 370 -8.83 46.69 21.32
C ASN A 370 -7.30 46.86 21.31
N ASP A 371 -6.57 46.03 22.06
CA ASP A 371 -5.10 46.00 22.01
C ASP A 371 -4.62 45.32 20.73
N ALA A 372 -3.74 45.97 19.97
CA ALA A 372 -3.29 45.47 18.67
C ALA A 372 -2.44 44.20 18.74
N ALA A 373 -1.83 43.88 19.89
CA ALA A 373 -0.99 42.72 20.10
C ALA A 373 -1.74 41.56 20.80
N LEU A 374 -2.64 41.88 21.73
CA LEU A 374 -3.37 40.88 22.51
C LEU A 374 -4.76 40.56 21.94
N GLY A 375 -5.48 41.55 21.41
CA GLY A 375 -6.87 41.39 20.96
C GLY A 375 -7.07 40.52 19.71
N SER A 376 -5.99 40.23 18.96
CA SER A 376 -6.00 39.25 17.86
C SER A 376 -5.76 37.80 18.32
N LYS A 377 -5.35 37.61 19.58
CA LYS A 377 -4.97 36.30 20.12
C LYS A 377 -5.81 35.87 21.32
N LEU A 378 -6.36 36.81 22.08
CA LEU A 378 -7.18 36.57 23.25
C LEU A 378 -8.44 37.43 23.17
N GLN A 379 -9.60 36.79 23.18
CA GLN A 379 -10.89 37.47 23.20
C GLN A 379 -11.47 37.48 24.61
N VAL A 380 -12.01 38.62 25.02
CA VAL A 380 -12.69 38.78 26.31
C VAL A 380 -14.12 39.23 26.11
N GLN A 381 -15.07 38.40 26.52
CA GLN A 381 -16.49 38.71 26.48
C GLN A 381 -16.99 39.02 27.89
N VAL A 382 -17.87 40.03 28.01
CA VAL A 382 -18.57 40.30 29.27
C VAL A 382 -19.91 39.56 29.29
N GLU A 383 -20.29 39.04 30.44
CA GLU A 383 -21.67 38.59 30.64
C GLU A 383 -22.59 39.76 31.06
N GLY A 384 -23.88 39.66 30.72
CA GLY A 384 -24.88 40.67 31.09
C GLY A 384 -24.64 42.07 30.49
N THR A 385 -24.72 43.11 31.31
CA THR A 385 -24.55 44.52 30.88
C THR A 385 -23.11 45.02 30.96
N GLY A 386 -22.17 44.24 31.52
CA GLY A 386 -20.76 44.62 31.72
C GLY A 386 -20.51 45.83 32.65
N THR A 387 -21.54 46.32 33.33
CA THR A 387 -21.47 47.46 34.27
C THR A 387 -20.99 47.10 35.67
N GLY A 388 -20.87 45.80 35.98
CA GLY A 388 -20.34 45.32 37.24
C GLY A 388 -18.83 45.53 37.35
N MET A 389 -18.33 45.58 38.58
CA MET A 389 -16.91 45.80 38.90
C MET A 389 -16.31 44.47 39.37
N PRO A 390 -15.38 43.87 38.62
CA PRO A 390 -14.67 42.66 39.05
C PRO A 390 -13.84 42.93 40.32
N ASP A 391 -13.71 41.92 41.20
CA ASP A 391 -12.94 42.00 42.44
C ASP A 391 -11.55 41.32 42.30
N ARG A 392 -10.55 41.78 43.05
CA ARG A 392 -9.19 41.21 43.13
C ARG A 392 -9.13 39.75 43.61
N SER A 393 -10.21 39.21 44.16
CA SER A 393 -10.29 37.79 44.52
C SER A 393 -10.63 36.88 43.33
N GLU A 394 -11.01 37.44 42.19
CA GLU A 394 -11.34 36.67 41.00
C GLU A 394 -10.08 36.18 40.29
N THR A 395 -10.15 34.95 39.79
CA THR A 395 -9.11 34.35 38.95
C THR A 395 -9.75 33.30 38.05
N THR A 396 -9.12 33.05 36.92
CA THR A 396 -9.50 31.96 36.02
C THR A 396 -8.26 31.42 35.31
N VAL A 397 -8.34 30.17 34.86
CA VAL A 397 -7.31 29.53 34.05
C VAL A 397 -7.98 29.11 32.76
N LEU A 398 -7.33 29.38 31.63
CA LEU A 398 -7.82 28.93 30.34
C LEU A 398 -7.47 27.45 30.16
N GLU A 399 -8.47 26.60 30.00
CA GLU A 399 -8.30 25.15 29.79
C GLU A 399 -8.96 24.74 28.47
N GLY A 400 -8.24 23.94 27.67
CA GLY A 400 -8.71 23.34 26.43
C GLY A 400 -8.84 21.82 26.54
N ALA A 401 -9.47 21.18 25.56
CA ALA A 401 -9.46 19.72 25.42
C ALA A 401 -8.58 19.35 24.22
N ALA A 402 -7.62 18.46 24.44
CA ALA A 402 -6.71 18.00 23.40
C ALA A 402 -7.45 17.31 22.25
N ALA A 403 -6.91 17.43 21.03
CA ALA A 403 -7.40 16.66 19.91
C ALA A 403 -7.23 15.17 20.19
N ILE A 404 -8.26 14.38 19.87
CA ILE A 404 -8.20 12.93 19.92
C ILE A 404 -7.96 12.46 18.49
N ALA A 405 -6.86 11.73 18.26
CA ALA A 405 -6.55 11.15 16.97
C ALA A 405 -7.61 10.10 16.60
N ALA A 406 -7.93 10.01 15.31
CA ALA A 406 -8.83 8.95 14.84
C ALA A 406 -8.18 7.59 15.07
N VAL A 407 -8.92 6.66 15.67
CA VAL A 407 -8.57 5.24 15.69
C VAL A 407 -9.45 4.59 14.63
N PRO A 408 -8.88 4.06 13.52
CA PRO A 408 -9.68 3.36 12.53
C PRO A 408 -10.27 2.07 13.12
N HIS A 409 -11.41 1.64 12.58
CA HIS A 409 -11.94 0.31 12.90
C HIS A 409 -10.90 -0.76 12.59
N PRO A 410 -10.74 -1.78 13.44
CA PRO A 410 -9.84 -2.88 13.14
C PRO A 410 -10.38 -3.58 11.88
N GLU A 411 -9.56 -3.59 10.83
CA GLU A 411 -9.86 -4.29 9.60
C GLU A 411 -9.55 -5.76 9.75
N THR A 412 -8.56 -6.13 10.56
CA THR A 412 -8.12 -7.53 10.76
C THR A 412 -8.30 -8.03 12.20
N ILE A 413 -8.32 -9.35 12.39
CA ILE A 413 -8.31 -9.96 13.74
C ILE A 413 -7.04 -9.58 14.51
N GLY A 414 -5.89 -9.48 13.83
CA GLY A 414 -4.64 -9.01 14.43
C GLY A 414 -4.71 -7.58 14.94
N GLU A 415 -5.33 -6.69 14.17
CA GLU A 415 -5.60 -5.31 14.60
C GLU A 415 -6.55 -5.26 15.78
N LEU A 416 -7.62 -6.07 15.77
CA LEU A 416 -8.54 -6.14 16.90
C LEU A 416 -7.84 -6.59 18.19
N VAL A 417 -7.04 -7.65 18.13
CA VAL A 417 -6.25 -8.13 19.28
C VAL A 417 -5.28 -7.04 19.75
N SER A 418 -4.65 -6.32 18.81
CA SER A 418 -3.75 -5.21 19.12
C SER A 418 -4.49 -4.05 19.81
N GLN A 419 -5.64 -3.66 19.28
CA GLN A 419 -6.47 -2.60 19.87
C GLN A 419 -6.98 -2.99 21.26
N LEU A 420 -7.45 -4.23 21.45
CA LEU A 420 -7.89 -4.73 22.76
C LEU A 420 -6.75 -4.72 23.80
N ASN A 421 -5.53 -5.07 23.40
CA ASN A 421 -4.36 -4.97 24.27
C ASN A 421 -3.96 -3.52 24.59
N ALA A 422 -4.18 -2.58 23.66
CA ALA A 422 -3.86 -1.18 23.85
C ALA A 422 -4.80 -0.46 24.84
N LEU A 423 -6.00 -1.01 25.09
CA LEU A 423 -7.03 -0.38 25.93
C LEU A 423 -6.61 -0.17 27.38
N ASP A 424 -6.25 -1.26 28.04
CA ASP A 424 -5.84 -1.28 29.43
C ASP A 424 -4.91 -2.48 29.65
N PRO A 425 -3.65 -2.41 29.18
CA PRO A 425 -2.70 -3.51 29.26
C PRO A 425 -2.39 -3.95 30.69
N SER A 426 -2.82 -3.16 31.69
CA SER A 426 -2.68 -3.52 33.11
C SER A 426 -3.81 -4.42 33.63
N ARG A 427 -4.95 -4.48 32.92
CA ARG A 427 -6.18 -5.16 33.37
C ARG A 427 -6.71 -6.19 32.36
N LEU A 428 -6.34 -6.07 31.08
CA LEU A 428 -6.78 -6.96 30.02
C LEU A 428 -5.57 -7.41 29.19
N SER A 429 -5.56 -8.69 28.82
CA SER A 429 -4.67 -9.23 27.78
C SER A 429 -5.49 -10.01 26.76
N ALA A 430 -5.23 -9.76 25.49
CA ALA A 430 -5.78 -10.48 24.35
C ALA A 430 -4.65 -11.19 23.59
N GLU A 431 -4.84 -12.44 23.20
CA GLU A 431 -3.87 -13.15 22.36
C GLU A 431 -4.59 -14.10 21.40
N ILE A 432 -3.93 -14.45 20.30
CA ILE A 432 -4.32 -15.59 19.47
C ILE A 432 -3.52 -16.79 19.95
N ALA A 433 -4.20 -17.86 20.37
CA ALA A 433 -3.54 -19.02 20.95
C ALA A 433 -2.64 -19.73 19.90
N GLU A 434 -1.40 -20.05 20.31
CA GLU A 434 -0.33 -20.55 19.44
C GLU A 434 -0.76 -21.77 18.61
N GLY A 435 -0.63 -21.68 17.29
CA GLY A 435 -0.97 -22.76 16.36
C GLY A 435 -2.48 -23.03 16.24
N THR A 436 -3.33 -22.11 16.71
CA THR A 436 -4.79 -22.18 16.61
C THR A 436 -5.37 -20.85 16.12
N THR A 437 -6.68 -20.83 15.89
CA THR A 437 -7.48 -19.65 15.54
C THR A 437 -8.41 -19.22 16.69
N GLU A 438 -8.04 -19.58 17.94
CA GLU A 438 -8.77 -19.20 19.16
C GLU A 438 -8.22 -17.86 19.67
N ILE A 439 -9.10 -16.87 19.85
CA ILE A 439 -8.79 -15.61 20.54
C ILE A 439 -9.04 -15.82 22.03
N VAL A 440 -8.04 -15.53 22.83
CA VAL A 440 -8.05 -15.67 24.28
C VAL A 440 -8.01 -14.28 24.91
N LEU A 441 -9.05 -13.94 25.66
CA LEU A 441 -9.06 -12.77 26.54
C LEU A 441 -8.82 -13.20 27.97
N THR A 442 -7.88 -12.55 28.63
CA THR A 442 -7.50 -12.82 30.01
C THR A 442 -7.70 -11.57 30.86
N ASP A 443 -8.46 -11.73 31.93
CA ASP A 443 -8.60 -10.75 33.01
C ASP A 443 -7.34 -10.76 33.87
N LEU A 444 -6.64 -9.62 33.94
CA LEU A 444 -5.44 -9.44 34.77
C LEU A 444 -5.76 -8.84 36.14
N THR A 445 -7.03 -8.53 36.42
CA THR A 445 -7.49 -8.02 37.71
C THR A 445 -7.67 -9.15 38.73
N SER A 446 -7.79 -8.78 40.00
CA SER A 446 -8.01 -9.73 41.09
C SER A 446 -9.37 -9.51 41.74
N GLY A 447 -10.21 -10.54 41.77
CA GLY A 447 -11.52 -10.50 42.42
C GLY A 447 -12.31 -11.80 42.27
N GLY A 448 -13.63 -11.74 42.50
CA GLY A 448 -14.50 -12.92 42.54
C GLY A 448 -15.75 -12.83 41.67
N ASP A 449 -15.95 -11.70 40.98
CA ASP A 449 -17.01 -11.55 40.00
C ASP A 449 -16.62 -12.26 38.68
N PRO A 450 -17.59 -12.72 37.87
CA PRO A 450 -17.28 -13.36 36.58
C PRO A 450 -16.71 -12.34 35.58
N PHE A 451 -15.71 -12.77 34.80
CA PHE A 451 -15.20 -12.02 33.66
C PHE A 451 -16.21 -12.10 32.51
N THR A 452 -16.68 -10.97 31.98
CA THR A 452 -17.76 -10.92 30.99
C THR A 452 -17.40 -10.05 29.78
N ILE A 453 -17.92 -10.40 28.61
CA ILE A 453 -17.87 -9.57 27.40
C ILE A 453 -19.25 -9.53 26.75
N SER A 454 -19.64 -8.37 26.22
CA SER A 454 -20.91 -8.21 25.49
C SER A 454 -20.84 -7.09 24.46
N ASP A 455 -21.59 -7.26 23.38
CA ASP A 455 -21.79 -6.23 22.36
C ASP A 455 -22.63 -5.05 22.88
N LEU A 456 -22.29 -3.83 22.44
CA LEU A 456 -23.01 -2.60 22.71
C LEU A 456 -23.61 -2.01 21.43
N GLY A 457 -24.80 -1.43 21.55
CA GLY A 457 -25.48 -0.77 20.44
C GLY A 457 -25.84 -1.74 19.31
N THR A 458 -25.37 -1.44 18.09
CA THR A 458 -25.52 -2.29 16.90
C THR A 458 -24.29 -3.14 16.61
N SER A 459 -23.27 -3.11 17.47
CA SER A 459 -22.12 -3.99 17.30
C SER A 459 -22.55 -5.45 17.44
N ASN A 460 -21.89 -6.33 16.70
CA ASN A 460 -22.05 -7.78 16.81
C ASN A 460 -20.72 -8.48 17.04
N LEU A 461 -19.66 -7.79 17.49
CA LEU A 461 -18.30 -8.33 17.39
C LEU A 461 -18.04 -9.51 18.33
N SER A 462 -18.47 -9.46 19.59
CA SER A 462 -18.31 -10.57 20.55
C SER A 462 -19.18 -11.78 20.20
N SER A 463 -20.39 -11.54 19.71
CA SER A 463 -21.28 -12.60 19.21
C SER A 463 -20.76 -13.21 17.91
N LEU A 464 -20.29 -12.38 16.99
CA LEU A 464 -19.66 -12.78 15.73
C LEU A 464 -18.45 -13.66 16.01
N LEU A 465 -17.54 -13.23 16.89
CA LEU A 465 -16.33 -13.98 17.26
C LEU A 465 -16.62 -15.17 18.18
N GLY A 466 -17.84 -15.30 18.70
CA GLY A 466 -18.27 -16.46 19.47
C GLY A 466 -17.68 -16.50 20.89
N PHE A 467 -17.42 -15.34 21.50
CA PHE A 467 -17.00 -15.33 22.89
C PHE A 467 -18.13 -15.82 23.81
N PRO A 468 -17.83 -16.65 24.82
CA PRO A 468 -18.80 -16.94 25.86
C PRO A 468 -19.15 -15.65 26.62
N THR A 469 -20.41 -15.52 27.05
CA THR A 469 -20.89 -14.29 27.71
C THR A 469 -20.29 -14.07 29.09
N SER A 470 -19.76 -15.12 29.73
CA SER A 470 -19.10 -15.03 31.03
C SER A 470 -18.14 -16.20 31.29
N SER A 471 -17.14 -15.97 32.14
CA SER A 471 -16.22 -16.99 32.63
C SER A 471 -15.86 -16.75 34.10
N LEU A 472 -15.81 -17.83 34.88
CA LEU A 472 -15.34 -17.83 36.27
C LEU A 472 -13.83 -18.09 36.39
N THR A 473 -13.16 -18.46 35.29
CA THR A 473 -11.73 -18.78 35.30
C THR A 473 -10.85 -17.56 34.99
N GLY A 474 -11.45 -16.38 34.77
CA GLY A 474 -10.72 -15.16 34.36
C GLY A 474 -10.26 -15.19 32.91
N THR A 475 -10.74 -16.15 32.11
CA THR A 475 -10.38 -16.28 30.69
C THR A 475 -11.62 -16.53 29.85
N LEU A 476 -11.81 -15.75 28.80
CA LEU A 476 -12.80 -15.96 27.75
C LEU A 476 -12.10 -16.39 26.49
N LYS A 477 -12.60 -17.43 25.84
CA LYS A 477 -11.97 -18.03 24.67
C LYS A 477 -12.98 -18.16 23.56
N THR A 478 -12.64 -17.72 22.36
CA THR A 478 -13.45 -18.06 21.19
C THR A 478 -13.22 -19.52 20.83
N PRO A 479 -14.18 -20.20 20.20
CA PRO A 479 -13.86 -21.43 19.49
C PRO A 479 -12.82 -21.13 18.37
N PRO A 480 -12.01 -22.12 17.94
CA PRO A 480 -11.15 -21.98 16.77
C PRO A 480 -12.00 -21.60 15.56
N LYS A 481 -11.69 -20.47 14.93
CA LYS A 481 -12.40 -19.95 13.76
C LYS A 481 -11.49 -19.95 12.55
N GLU A 482 -11.62 -20.92 11.66
CA GLU A 482 -11.48 -20.75 10.20
C GLU A 482 -12.15 -21.91 9.45
N GLU A 483 -12.65 -21.61 8.24
CA GLU A 483 -13.29 -22.45 7.19
C GLU A 483 -14.40 -23.45 7.58
N SER A 484 -14.73 -23.55 8.87
CA SER A 484 -15.79 -24.41 9.37
C SER A 484 -17.11 -23.65 9.52
N LEU A 485 -18.23 -24.33 9.26
CA LEU A 485 -19.58 -23.86 9.64
C LEU A 485 -19.79 -23.60 11.15
N PHE A 486 -18.78 -23.83 11.99
CA PHE A 486 -18.90 -23.74 13.45
C PHE A 486 -19.13 -22.30 13.89
N GLY A 487 -20.34 -22.00 14.38
CA GLY A 487 -20.74 -20.66 14.80
C GLY A 487 -21.15 -19.73 13.66
N VAL A 488 -21.18 -20.21 12.41
CA VAL A 488 -21.63 -19.44 11.24
C VAL A 488 -23.12 -19.10 11.39
N SER A 489 -23.48 -17.85 11.09
CA SER A 489 -24.86 -17.41 11.07
C SER A 489 -25.63 -18.19 10.02
N LEU A 490 -26.84 -18.62 10.35
CA LEU A 490 -27.75 -19.28 9.42
C LEU A 490 -28.11 -18.38 8.23
N SER A 491 -27.90 -17.07 8.31
CA SER A 491 -28.05 -16.13 7.20
C SER A 491 -26.91 -16.18 6.18
N GLU A 492 -25.72 -16.65 6.58
CA GLU A 492 -24.52 -16.71 5.72
C GLU A 492 -24.46 -17.99 4.88
N LEU A 493 -25.40 -18.92 5.10
CA LEU A 493 -25.50 -20.17 4.38
C LEU A 493 -26.13 -19.97 3.00
N ASN A 494 -25.98 -20.95 2.12
CA ASN A 494 -26.44 -20.95 0.73
C ASN A 494 -25.94 -19.71 -0.05
N GLY A 495 -24.67 -19.35 0.11
CA GLY A 495 -24.06 -18.17 -0.50
C GLY A 495 -24.65 -16.85 0.01
N GLY A 496 -25.02 -16.79 1.30
CA GLY A 496 -25.58 -15.59 1.94
C GLY A 496 -27.08 -15.39 1.74
N GLN A 497 -27.78 -16.37 1.17
CA GLN A 497 -29.25 -16.36 1.07
C GLN A 497 -29.93 -16.80 2.37
N GLY A 498 -29.15 -17.46 3.24
CA GLY A 498 -29.59 -18.09 4.46
C GLY A 498 -30.45 -19.34 4.24
N VAL A 499 -30.87 -19.95 5.34
CA VAL A 499 -31.75 -21.14 5.34
C VAL A 499 -33.23 -20.81 5.59
N GLY A 500 -33.59 -19.52 5.64
CA GLY A 500 -34.94 -19.05 5.95
C GLY A 500 -35.34 -19.26 7.41
N ALA A 501 -36.62 -19.04 7.72
CA ALA A 501 -37.15 -19.27 9.07
C ALA A 501 -37.25 -20.77 9.35
N LEU A 502 -36.61 -21.22 10.42
CA LEU A 502 -36.67 -22.62 10.87
C LEU A 502 -37.88 -22.86 11.77
N SER A 503 -38.36 -24.10 11.81
CA SER A 503 -39.39 -24.57 12.74
C SER A 503 -38.90 -25.78 13.55
N SER A 504 -39.72 -26.81 13.69
CA SER A 504 -39.39 -28.01 14.46
C SER A 504 -38.93 -29.15 13.57
N LEU A 505 -37.93 -29.89 14.04
CA LEU A 505 -37.34 -31.06 13.40
C LEU A 505 -37.83 -32.32 14.12
N ASP A 506 -38.45 -33.24 13.38
CA ASP A 506 -38.85 -34.57 13.85
C ASP A 506 -37.73 -35.57 13.55
N ILE A 507 -37.14 -36.12 14.61
CA ILE A 507 -36.06 -37.11 14.55
C ILE A 507 -36.56 -38.44 15.12
N THR A 508 -36.34 -39.55 14.40
CA THR A 508 -36.59 -40.92 14.89
C THR A 508 -35.34 -41.77 14.70
N LEU A 509 -34.79 -42.32 15.79
CA LEU A 509 -33.66 -43.25 15.79
C LEU A 509 -34.09 -44.66 15.41
N ARG A 510 -33.12 -45.52 15.14
CA ARG A 510 -33.36 -46.88 14.64
C ARG A 510 -33.89 -47.85 15.70
N ASP A 511 -33.74 -47.52 16.98
CA ASP A 511 -34.43 -48.20 18.08
C ASP A 511 -35.91 -47.82 18.21
N GLY A 512 -36.38 -46.85 17.39
CA GLY A 512 -37.74 -46.33 17.37
C GLY A 512 -38.00 -45.21 18.36
N SER A 513 -37.00 -44.75 19.10
CA SER A 513 -37.10 -43.52 19.92
C SER A 513 -37.19 -42.29 19.02
N SER A 514 -37.98 -41.29 19.41
CA SER A 514 -38.21 -40.09 18.61
C SER A 514 -38.30 -38.83 19.45
N ALA A 515 -37.83 -37.71 18.91
CA ALA A 515 -37.94 -36.39 19.53
C ALA A 515 -38.32 -35.33 18.49
N ASN A 516 -38.99 -34.27 18.96
CA ASN A 516 -39.27 -33.06 18.20
C ASN A 516 -38.37 -31.95 18.76
N VAL A 517 -37.50 -31.40 17.91
CA VAL A 517 -36.49 -30.40 18.28
C VAL A 517 -36.91 -29.05 17.72
N ASP A 518 -37.14 -28.05 18.58
CA ASP A 518 -37.49 -26.70 18.15
C ASP A 518 -36.23 -25.91 17.77
N LEU A 519 -36.14 -25.48 16.51
CA LEU A 519 -35.04 -24.68 15.97
C LEU A 519 -35.46 -23.24 15.66
N SER A 520 -36.67 -22.82 16.05
CA SER A 520 -37.23 -21.50 15.67
C SER A 520 -36.45 -20.30 16.19
N ASN A 521 -35.64 -20.48 17.23
CA ASN A 521 -34.76 -19.44 17.81
C ASN A 521 -33.27 -19.71 17.51
N ALA A 522 -32.94 -20.68 16.66
CA ALA A 522 -31.57 -20.89 16.25
C ALA A 522 -31.18 -19.84 15.21
N GLU A 523 -30.08 -19.15 15.44
CA GLU A 523 -29.48 -18.13 14.59
C GLU A 523 -28.16 -18.59 13.99
N THR A 524 -27.49 -19.58 14.60
CA THR A 524 -26.22 -20.14 14.10
C THR A 524 -26.28 -21.65 13.90
N VAL A 525 -25.40 -22.18 13.05
CA VAL A 525 -25.25 -23.64 12.85
C VAL A 525 -24.93 -24.34 14.17
N GLN A 526 -24.16 -23.69 15.05
CA GLN A 526 -23.84 -24.25 16.36
C GLN A 526 -25.08 -24.41 17.24
N GLN A 527 -25.97 -23.42 17.28
CA GLN A 527 -27.22 -23.52 18.03
C GLN A 527 -28.15 -24.61 17.48
N VAL A 528 -28.12 -24.85 16.17
CA VAL A 528 -28.83 -26.00 15.55
C VAL A 528 -28.25 -27.32 16.06
N ILE A 529 -26.93 -27.49 16.00
CA ILE A 529 -26.24 -28.69 16.48
C ILE A 529 -26.52 -28.93 17.97
N ASP A 530 -26.41 -27.89 18.79
CA ASP A 530 -26.67 -27.95 20.23
C ASP A 530 -28.12 -28.33 20.53
N SER A 531 -29.08 -27.79 19.78
CA SER A 531 -30.50 -28.13 19.94
C SER A 531 -30.77 -29.59 19.60
N ILE A 532 -30.15 -30.12 18.55
CA ILE A 532 -30.26 -31.54 18.18
C ILE A 532 -29.60 -32.44 19.23
N ASN A 533 -28.40 -32.09 19.70
CA ASN A 533 -27.69 -32.83 20.75
C ASN A 533 -28.44 -32.83 22.08
N ASN A 534 -29.17 -31.76 22.39
CA ASN A 534 -29.98 -31.65 23.61
C ASN A 534 -31.40 -32.23 23.45
N SER A 535 -31.70 -32.94 22.35
CA SER A 535 -33.00 -33.58 22.10
C SER A 535 -33.36 -34.70 23.08
N GLY A 536 -32.39 -35.22 23.84
CA GLY A 536 -32.56 -36.34 24.77
C GLY A 536 -32.54 -37.72 24.09
N LEU A 537 -32.28 -37.78 22.78
CA LEU A 537 -32.06 -39.00 22.02
C LEU A 537 -30.64 -39.54 22.23
N GLN A 538 -30.45 -40.85 22.07
CA GLN A 538 -29.11 -41.46 22.05
C GLN A 538 -28.45 -41.24 20.68
N MET A 539 -28.09 -40.00 20.40
CA MET A 539 -27.48 -39.59 19.14
C MET A 539 -26.48 -38.46 19.36
N VAL A 540 -25.70 -38.16 18.32
CA VAL A 540 -24.84 -36.98 18.27
C VAL A 540 -25.02 -36.30 16.92
N ALA A 541 -25.19 -34.99 16.94
CA ALA A 541 -25.07 -34.08 15.81
C ALA A 541 -23.74 -33.33 15.91
N LYS A 542 -23.06 -33.16 14.77
CA LYS A 542 -21.87 -32.32 14.64
C LYS A 542 -21.78 -31.81 13.20
N LEU A 543 -20.73 -31.07 12.88
CA LEU A 543 -20.41 -30.79 11.48
C LEU A 543 -19.93 -32.08 10.79
N ASP A 544 -20.17 -32.17 9.49
CA ASP A 544 -19.66 -33.26 8.65
C ASP A 544 -18.13 -33.19 8.49
N ASP A 545 -17.53 -34.19 7.84
CA ASP A 545 -16.07 -34.32 7.77
C ASP A 545 -15.39 -33.17 7.03
N SER A 546 -16.05 -32.63 6.00
CA SER A 546 -15.59 -31.43 5.29
C SER A 546 -15.97 -30.14 6.01
N LYS A 547 -16.64 -30.25 7.17
CA LYS A 547 -17.21 -29.15 7.97
C LYS A 547 -18.08 -28.16 7.21
N THR A 548 -18.69 -28.65 6.15
CA THR A 548 -19.50 -27.87 5.24
C THR A 548 -20.97 -28.24 5.30
N GLY A 549 -21.35 -29.26 6.07
CA GLY A 549 -22.71 -29.66 6.37
C GLY A 549 -22.86 -30.14 7.83
N ILE A 550 -24.04 -30.63 8.20
CA ILE A 550 -24.32 -31.18 9.53
C ILE A 550 -24.41 -32.71 9.42
N ARG A 551 -23.59 -33.43 10.20
CA ARG A 551 -23.63 -34.88 10.37
C ARG A 551 -24.48 -35.26 11.58
N LEU A 552 -25.27 -36.32 11.43
CA LEU A 552 -26.07 -36.93 12.48
C LEU A 552 -25.69 -38.40 12.67
N ARG A 553 -25.50 -38.85 13.91
CA ARG A 553 -25.16 -40.23 14.27
C ARG A 553 -26.12 -40.78 15.31
N ASP A 554 -26.79 -41.86 14.98
CA ASP A 554 -27.54 -42.71 15.90
C ASP A 554 -26.59 -43.62 16.71
N LEU A 555 -26.69 -43.54 18.04
CA LEU A 555 -25.94 -44.35 19.01
C LEU A 555 -26.81 -45.37 19.74
N SER A 556 -28.11 -45.47 19.43
CA SER A 556 -29.07 -46.36 20.09
C SER A 556 -28.79 -47.85 19.87
N GLY A 557 -28.10 -48.19 18.78
CA GLY A 557 -27.82 -49.59 18.38
C GLY A 557 -29.04 -50.37 17.90
N GLY A 558 -30.17 -49.70 17.65
CA GLY A 558 -31.38 -50.32 17.12
C GLY A 558 -31.33 -50.62 15.61
N THR A 559 -32.15 -51.56 15.16
CA THR A 559 -32.32 -51.90 13.73
C THR A 559 -33.79 -52.08 13.34
N SER A 560 -34.72 -51.64 14.20
CA SER A 560 -36.17 -51.87 14.06
C SER A 560 -36.89 -50.81 13.23
N SER A 561 -36.25 -49.64 13.04
CA SER A 561 -36.71 -48.53 12.22
C SER A 561 -35.53 -48.00 11.38
N ASN A 562 -35.85 -47.18 10.38
CA ASN A 562 -34.87 -46.31 9.73
C ASN A 562 -34.54 -45.13 10.65
N PHE A 563 -33.35 -44.56 10.49
CA PHE A 563 -32.97 -43.27 11.04
C PHE A 563 -33.62 -42.19 10.16
N THR A 564 -34.60 -41.46 10.69
CA THR A 564 -35.35 -40.47 9.91
C THR A 564 -35.24 -39.09 10.54
N VAL A 565 -35.01 -38.07 9.71
CA VAL A 565 -34.97 -36.66 10.09
C VAL A 565 -35.83 -35.90 9.09
N SER A 566 -36.87 -35.24 9.58
CA SER A 566 -37.85 -34.56 8.74
C SER A 566 -38.43 -33.33 9.43
N SER A 567 -39.13 -32.49 8.68
CA SER A 567 -39.85 -31.32 9.20
C SER A 567 -41.17 -31.16 8.44
N SER A 568 -42.15 -30.45 9.03
CA SER A 568 -43.40 -30.13 8.34
C SER A 568 -43.24 -29.11 7.21
N ASP A 569 -42.15 -28.35 7.24
CA ASP A 569 -41.73 -27.37 6.24
C ASP A 569 -40.36 -27.73 5.65
N ALA A 570 -39.66 -26.76 5.06
CA ALA A 570 -38.35 -26.95 4.46
C ALA A 570 -37.17 -27.01 5.46
N THR A 571 -37.37 -26.89 6.78
CA THR A 571 -36.29 -26.81 7.79
C THR A 571 -35.24 -27.91 7.62
N ALA A 572 -35.65 -29.18 7.57
CA ALA A 572 -34.73 -30.32 7.43
C ALA A 572 -33.97 -30.28 6.11
N THR A 573 -34.62 -29.87 5.02
CA THR A 573 -34.00 -29.77 3.69
C THR A 573 -33.07 -28.57 3.59
N ALA A 574 -33.44 -27.43 4.18
CA ALA A 574 -32.66 -26.19 4.17
C ALA A 574 -31.37 -26.33 5.01
N LEU A 575 -31.43 -27.10 6.10
CA LEU A 575 -30.27 -27.51 6.89
C LEU A 575 -29.55 -28.73 6.30
N GLY A 576 -29.96 -29.22 5.13
CA GLY A 576 -29.31 -30.32 4.44
C GLY A 576 -29.42 -31.70 5.10
N ILE A 577 -30.12 -31.83 6.22
CA ILE A 577 -30.15 -33.03 7.08
C ILE A 577 -31.39 -33.92 6.89
N ALA A 578 -32.28 -33.59 5.96
CA ALA A 578 -33.46 -34.40 5.67
C ALA A 578 -33.05 -35.83 5.23
N THR A 579 -33.53 -36.85 5.94
CA THR A 579 -33.10 -38.23 5.69
C THR A 579 -34.14 -39.29 6.08
N ASP A 580 -34.03 -40.44 5.41
CA ASP A 580 -34.71 -41.70 5.74
C ASP A 580 -33.75 -42.83 5.33
N SER A 581 -32.95 -43.31 6.30
CA SER A 581 -31.82 -44.20 6.01
C SER A 581 -31.77 -45.43 6.93
N GLU A 582 -31.29 -46.55 6.38
CA GLU A 582 -30.87 -47.73 7.13
C GLU A 582 -29.42 -47.61 7.64
N ASP A 583 -28.81 -46.43 7.60
CA ASP A 583 -27.48 -46.16 8.15
C ASP A 583 -27.56 -45.60 9.58
N THR A 584 -26.50 -45.81 10.36
CA THR A 584 -26.39 -45.24 11.71
C THR A 584 -25.81 -43.83 11.70
N ILE A 585 -25.28 -43.37 10.57
CA ILE A 585 -24.78 -42.01 10.38
C ILE A 585 -25.34 -41.48 9.06
N VAL A 586 -25.73 -40.22 9.08
CA VAL A 586 -26.21 -39.48 7.92
C VAL A 586 -25.43 -38.18 7.85
N ASP A 587 -24.80 -37.93 6.71
CA ASP A 587 -24.20 -36.65 6.37
C ASP A 587 -25.22 -35.77 5.67
N GLY A 588 -25.40 -34.56 6.19
CA GLY A 588 -26.19 -33.55 5.54
C GLY A 588 -25.48 -32.99 4.30
N SER A 589 -26.25 -32.33 3.43
CA SER A 589 -25.66 -31.65 2.27
C SER A 589 -24.83 -30.43 2.68
N HIS A 590 -23.87 -30.06 1.83
CA HIS A 590 -23.11 -28.82 1.92
C HIS A 590 -24.05 -27.61 2.06
N LEU A 591 -23.84 -26.78 3.08
CA LEU A 591 -24.65 -25.62 3.44
C LEU A 591 -24.17 -24.32 2.79
N GLY A 592 -23.08 -24.34 2.01
CA GLY A 592 -22.69 -23.22 1.14
C GLY A 592 -22.36 -21.95 1.90
N ARG A 593 -21.34 -21.97 2.76
CA ARG A 593 -20.91 -20.76 3.48
C ARG A 593 -20.50 -19.67 2.49
N GLN A 594 -20.97 -18.45 2.69
CA GLN A 594 -20.57 -17.30 1.89
C GLN A 594 -19.10 -16.90 2.16
N TYR A 595 -18.26 -16.99 1.13
CA TYR A 595 -16.88 -16.47 1.11
C TYR A 595 -16.78 -15.15 0.35
N VAL A 596 -17.65 -14.96 -0.64
CA VAL A 596 -17.80 -13.76 -1.45
C VAL A 596 -19.19 -13.20 -1.21
N ASN A 597 -19.25 -11.96 -0.74
CA ASN A 597 -20.49 -11.22 -0.56
C ASN A 597 -20.57 -10.06 -1.57
N ARG A 598 -21.59 -9.22 -1.45
CA ARG A 598 -21.80 -8.10 -2.38
C ARG A 598 -20.82 -6.94 -2.14
N ASP A 599 -20.28 -6.81 -0.94
CA ASP A 599 -19.34 -5.77 -0.57
C ASP A 599 -17.88 -6.17 -0.83
N THR A 600 -17.61 -7.47 -1.03
CA THR A 600 -16.29 -7.98 -1.43
C THR A 600 -15.73 -7.20 -2.63
N LEU A 601 -14.58 -6.58 -2.45
CA LEU A 601 -13.93 -5.79 -3.48
C LEU A 601 -13.40 -6.72 -4.59
N LEU A 602 -13.46 -6.24 -5.83
CA LEU A 602 -12.87 -6.94 -6.96
C LEU A 602 -11.34 -7.02 -6.87
N SER A 603 -10.70 -6.17 -6.07
CA SER A 603 -9.26 -6.24 -5.75
C SER A 603 -8.89 -7.44 -4.89
N ASP A 604 -9.83 -7.95 -4.10
CA ASP A 604 -9.55 -8.94 -3.07
C ASP A 604 -9.77 -10.37 -3.59
N LEU A 605 -10.47 -10.49 -4.72
CA LEU A 605 -10.65 -11.74 -5.45
C LEU A 605 -9.32 -12.31 -5.99
N ASN A 606 -9.31 -13.59 -6.33
CA ASN A 606 -8.15 -14.30 -6.88
C ASN A 606 -6.92 -14.26 -5.95
N GLN A 607 -7.10 -14.54 -4.66
CA GLN A 607 -6.05 -14.41 -3.63
C GLN A 607 -5.53 -12.97 -3.50
N GLY A 608 -6.36 -11.93 -3.67
CA GLY A 608 -5.90 -10.53 -3.64
C GLY A 608 -5.03 -10.12 -4.83
N LEU A 609 -4.95 -10.93 -5.90
CA LEU A 609 -4.44 -10.48 -7.20
C LEU A 609 -5.45 -9.54 -7.88
N GLY A 610 -6.71 -9.61 -7.47
CA GLY A 610 -7.82 -8.85 -7.97
C GLY A 610 -8.27 -9.26 -9.35
N VAL A 611 -9.22 -8.49 -9.87
CA VAL A 611 -9.72 -8.56 -11.24
C VAL A 611 -9.17 -7.37 -12.02
N SER A 612 -8.50 -7.63 -13.13
CA SER A 612 -7.93 -6.59 -13.97
C SER A 612 -8.99 -5.64 -14.51
N ALA A 613 -8.66 -4.36 -14.51
CA ALA A 613 -9.41 -3.30 -15.16
C ALA A 613 -9.63 -3.67 -16.65
N GLY A 614 -10.85 -4.03 -17.02
CA GLY A 614 -11.15 -4.58 -18.33
C GLY A 614 -12.62 -4.57 -18.69
N SER A 615 -12.92 -4.97 -19.92
CA SER A 615 -14.30 -5.14 -20.39
C SER A 615 -14.56 -6.56 -20.87
N PHE A 616 -15.81 -6.99 -20.75
CA PHE A 616 -16.27 -8.26 -21.27
C PHE A 616 -17.67 -8.10 -21.88
N LYS A 617 -18.00 -9.00 -22.79
CA LYS A 617 -19.24 -9.04 -23.55
C LYS A 617 -20.06 -10.23 -23.11
N VAL A 618 -21.33 -9.98 -22.81
CA VAL A 618 -22.35 -11.00 -22.48
C VAL A 618 -23.29 -11.13 -23.67
N THR A 619 -23.58 -12.35 -24.11
CA THR A 619 -24.51 -12.68 -25.18
C THR A 619 -25.51 -13.71 -24.67
N ASP A 620 -26.82 -13.44 -24.68
CA ASP A 620 -27.84 -14.39 -24.22
C ASP A 620 -28.15 -15.47 -25.28
N SER A 621 -28.95 -16.49 -24.92
CA SER A 621 -29.35 -17.58 -25.84
C SER A 621 -30.17 -17.12 -27.06
N THR A 622 -30.69 -15.89 -27.09
CA THR A 622 -31.36 -15.32 -28.29
C THR A 622 -30.38 -14.65 -29.24
N GLY A 623 -29.13 -14.45 -28.80
CA GLY A 623 -28.07 -13.77 -29.53
C GLY A 623 -28.03 -12.26 -29.29
N ALA A 624 -28.84 -11.73 -28.37
CA ALA A 624 -28.71 -10.34 -27.93
C ALA A 624 -27.45 -10.20 -27.09
N ALA A 625 -26.70 -9.11 -27.26
CA ALA A 625 -25.42 -8.94 -26.59
C ALA A 625 -25.21 -7.51 -26.09
N SER A 626 -24.56 -7.40 -24.94
CA SER A 626 -24.14 -6.15 -24.31
C SER A 626 -22.75 -6.32 -23.69
N ALA A 627 -22.09 -5.23 -23.33
CA ALA A 627 -20.75 -5.24 -22.75
C ALA A 627 -20.70 -4.44 -21.45
N ILE A 628 -19.83 -4.87 -20.54
CA ILE A 628 -19.52 -4.21 -19.27
C ILE A 628 -18.06 -3.77 -19.31
N ASN A 629 -17.75 -2.60 -18.76
CA ASN A 629 -16.38 -2.13 -18.58
C ASN A 629 -16.16 -1.71 -17.14
N LEU A 630 -15.38 -2.50 -16.39
CA LEU A 630 -15.19 -2.32 -14.94
C LEU A 630 -14.68 -0.91 -14.58
N THR A 631 -13.84 -0.31 -15.43
CA THR A 631 -13.26 1.03 -15.17
C THR A 631 -14.22 2.16 -15.52
N ILE A 632 -14.87 2.09 -16.69
CA ILE A 632 -15.77 3.16 -17.15
C ILE A 632 -17.07 3.16 -16.33
N ASP A 633 -17.49 1.98 -15.89
CA ASP A 633 -18.69 1.80 -15.08
C ASP A 633 -18.42 1.96 -13.57
N GLU A 634 -17.18 2.27 -13.15
CA GLU A 634 -16.77 2.47 -11.75
C GLU A 634 -17.19 1.29 -10.84
N ILE A 635 -16.93 0.07 -11.29
CA ILE A 635 -17.28 -1.16 -10.56
C ILE A 635 -16.09 -1.58 -9.71
N GLU A 636 -16.25 -1.49 -8.40
CA GLU A 636 -15.23 -1.76 -7.38
C GLU A 636 -15.51 -3.04 -6.61
N ASN A 637 -16.78 -3.45 -6.46
CA ASN A 637 -17.17 -4.65 -5.71
C ASN A 637 -18.10 -5.60 -6.49
N VAL A 638 -18.27 -6.80 -5.94
CA VAL A 638 -19.08 -7.88 -6.54
C VAL A 638 -20.56 -7.48 -6.66
N GLY A 639 -21.11 -6.73 -5.71
CA GLY A 639 -22.49 -6.28 -5.72
C GLY A 639 -22.80 -5.34 -6.88
N GLN A 640 -21.95 -4.33 -7.08
CA GLN A 640 -22.03 -3.41 -8.22
C GLN A 640 -21.92 -4.16 -9.55
N LEU A 641 -21.05 -5.17 -9.62
CA LEU A 641 -20.91 -6.01 -10.80
C LEU A 641 -22.19 -6.80 -11.10
N ILE A 642 -22.78 -7.46 -10.09
CA ILE A 642 -24.04 -8.21 -10.22
C ILE A 642 -25.16 -7.28 -10.71
N ASP A 643 -25.30 -6.10 -10.10
CA ASP A 643 -26.34 -5.15 -10.46
C ASP A 643 -26.15 -4.67 -11.91
N LYS A 644 -24.92 -4.37 -12.31
CA LYS A 644 -24.60 -3.96 -13.68
C LYS A 644 -24.92 -5.04 -14.71
N VAL A 645 -24.65 -6.32 -14.41
CA VAL A 645 -24.99 -7.43 -15.30
C VAL A 645 -26.51 -7.56 -15.46
N ASN A 646 -27.25 -7.43 -14.36
CA ASN A 646 -28.72 -7.49 -14.39
C ASN A 646 -29.34 -6.30 -15.15
N ASP A 647 -28.69 -5.14 -15.15
CA ASP A 647 -29.14 -3.93 -15.84
C ASP A 647 -28.84 -3.92 -17.36
N LEU A 648 -28.20 -4.96 -17.92
CA LEU A 648 -27.87 -5.02 -19.36
C LEU A 648 -29.09 -5.14 -20.28
N GLY A 649 -30.28 -5.45 -19.75
CA GLY A 649 -31.50 -5.65 -20.52
C GLY A 649 -31.48 -6.90 -21.41
N LEU A 650 -30.63 -7.88 -21.08
CA LEU A 650 -30.57 -9.20 -21.70
C LEU A 650 -31.49 -10.17 -20.94
N GLY A 651 -31.86 -11.30 -21.54
CA GLY A 651 -32.61 -12.35 -20.84
C GLY A 651 -31.71 -13.19 -19.94
N ILE A 652 -31.11 -12.58 -18.92
CA ILE A 652 -30.20 -13.23 -17.96
C ILE A 652 -30.49 -12.77 -16.53
N THR A 653 -29.99 -13.50 -15.55
CA THR A 653 -29.99 -13.09 -14.13
C THR A 653 -28.66 -13.46 -13.48
N ALA A 654 -27.95 -12.47 -12.97
CA ALA A 654 -26.73 -12.61 -12.17
C ALA A 654 -27.04 -12.62 -10.68
N SER A 655 -26.35 -13.49 -9.94
CA SER A 655 -26.43 -13.63 -8.48
C SER A 655 -25.13 -14.21 -7.93
N LEU A 656 -24.94 -14.20 -6.61
CA LEU A 656 -23.91 -15.02 -5.98
C LEU A 656 -24.23 -16.51 -6.22
N ASN A 657 -23.19 -17.32 -6.40
CA ASN A 657 -23.39 -18.74 -6.61
C ASN A 657 -23.74 -19.47 -5.30
N ALA A 658 -24.30 -20.67 -5.41
CA ALA A 658 -24.74 -21.44 -4.24
C ALA A 658 -23.58 -21.88 -3.32
N LYS A 659 -22.34 -21.93 -3.84
CA LYS A 659 -21.14 -22.23 -3.05
C LYS A 659 -20.66 -21.04 -2.23
N GLY A 660 -21.14 -19.83 -2.55
CA GLY A 660 -20.72 -18.60 -1.90
C GLY A 660 -19.30 -18.16 -2.28
N ASP A 661 -18.67 -18.73 -3.31
CA ASP A 661 -17.27 -18.47 -3.71
C ASP A 661 -17.15 -17.67 -5.02
N GLY A 662 -18.26 -17.26 -5.62
CA GLY A 662 -18.27 -16.53 -6.89
C GLY A 662 -19.64 -16.11 -7.39
N ILE A 663 -19.72 -15.81 -8.68
CA ILE A 663 -20.93 -15.28 -9.34
C ILE A 663 -21.50 -16.32 -10.30
N GLN A 664 -22.82 -16.50 -10.28
CA GLN A 664 -23.53 -17.28 -11.28
C GLN A 664 -24.41 -16.37 -12.16
N ILE A 665 -24.49 -16.70 -13.45
CA ILE A 665 -25.32 -16.00 -14.44
C ILE A 665 -26.19 -17.03 -15.12
N VAL A 666 -27.50 -16.93 -14.88
CA VAL A 666 -28.52 -17.84 -15.39
C VAL A 666 -29.18 -17.25 -16.63
N ASP A 667 -29.36 -18.06 -17.66
CA ASP A 667 -30.11 -17.67 -18.86
C ASP A 667 -31.62 -17.79 -18.61
N THR A 668 -32.34 -16.68 -18.81
CA THR A 668 -33.81 -16.62 -18.70
C THR A 668 -34.49 -16.29 -20.03
N ALA A 669 -33.73 -16.18 -21.14
CA ALA A 669 -34.24 -15.76 -22.44
C ALA A 669 -34.92 -16.92 -23.19
N GLY A 670 -34.49 -18.16 -22.96
CA GLY A 670 -35.07 -19.37 -23.55
C GLY A 670 -34.86 -19.49 -25.07
N GLY A 671 -33.76 -18.93 -25.59
CA GLY A 671 -33.38 -18.97 -27.00
C GLY A 671 -32.76 -20.31 -27.44
N GLY A 672 -32.49 -20.44 -28.74
CA GLY A 672 -31.91 -21.67 -29.32
C GLY A 672 -30.37 -21.73 -29.34
N GLY A 673 -29.69 -20.63 -28.96
CA GLY A 673 -28.25 -20.58 -28.73
C GLY A 673 -27.90 -20.82 -27.26
N ALA A 674 -26.63 -20.67 -26.90
CA ALA A 674 -26.16 -20.71 -25.51
C ALA A 674 -25.79 -19.30 -25.03
N LEU A 675 -26.09 -18.99 -23.77
CA LEU A 675 -25.48 -17.85 -23.08
C LEU A 675 -23.95 -17.95 -23.18
N LYS A 676 -23.30 -16.85 -23.56
CA LYS A 676 -21.85 -16.77 -23.77
C LYS A 676 -21.27 -15.48 -23.21
N ILE A 677 -20.16 -15.59 -22.49
CA ILE A 677 -19.41 -14.46 -21.93
C ILE A 677 -17.97 -14.53 -22.45
N GLU A 678 -17.50 -13.42 -23.01
CA GLU A 678 -16.17 -13.32 -23.62
C GLU A 678 -15.48 -12.04 -23.18
N ASN A 679 -14.18 -12.12 -22.90
CA ASN A 679 -13.36 -10.92 -22.72
C ASN A 679 -13.38 -10.03 -23.96
N SER A 680 -13.30 -8.71 -23.75
CA SER A 680 -13.21 -7.73 -24.82
C SER A 680 -11.80 -7.16 -24.94
N GLY A 681 -11.25 -7.16 -26.16
CA GLY A 681 -9.88 -6.70 -26.41
C GLY A 681 -8.84 -7.58 -25.72
N ASN A 682 -7.92 -6.95 -24.98
CA ASN A 682 -6.86 -7.63 -24.22
C ASN A 682 -7.18 -7.75 -22.71
N GLY A 683 -8.38 -7.35 -22.28
CA GLY A 683 -8.77 -7.46 -20.86
C GLY A 683 -9.02 -8.92 -20.45
N LEU A 684 -8.85 -9.25 -19.17
CA LEU A 684 -9.06 -10.60 -18.65
C LEU A 684 -10.20 -10.69 -17.62
N ALA A 685 -10.99 -9.61 -17.47
CA ALA A 685 -12.00 -9.48 -16.44
C ALA A 685 -12.95 -10.68 -16.30
N ALA A 686 -13.56 -11.16 -17.40
CA ALA A 686 -14.48 -12.30 -17.30
C ALA A 686 -13.75 -13.61 -16.95
N THR A 687 -12.51 -13.78 -17.41
CA THR A 687 -11.69 -14.94 -17.04
C THR A 687 -11.34 -14.89 -15.55
N GLN A 688 -10.92 -13.74 -15.05
CA GLN A 688 -10.58 -13.49 -13.63
C GLN A 688 -11.76 -13.49 -12.67
N LEU A 689 -12.98 -13.37 -13.20
CA LEU A 689 -14.21 -13.57 -12.44
C LEU A 689 -14.71 -15.03 -12.48
N GLY A 690 -14.01 -15.92 -13.21
CA GLY A 690 -14.44 -17.30 -13.42
C GLY A 690 -15.68 -17.47 -14.31
N ILE A 691 -16.16 -16.41 -14.98
CA ILE A 691 -17.40 -16.40 -15.76
C ILE A 691 -17.19 -16.41 -17.28
N ALA A 692 -15.96 -16.51 -17.78
CA ALA A 692 -15.70 -16.59 -19.21
C ALA A 692 -16.08 -17.98 -19.76
N GLY A 693 -16.84 -18.04 -20.86
CA GLY A 693 -17.20 -19.30 -21.51
C GLY A 693 -18.63 -19.33 -22.05
N SER A 694 -19.14 -20.53 -22.27
CA SER A 694 -20.54 -20.78 -22.65
C SER A 694 -21.26 -21.48 -21.53
N ALA A 695 -22.54 -21.14 -21.33
CA ALA A 695 -23.39 -21.76 -20.33
C ALA A 695 -23.50 -23.28 -20.56
N THR A 696 -23.66 -23.98 -19.45
CA THR A 696 -23.91 -25.42 -19.40
C THR A 696 -25.15 -25.66 -18.54
N THR A 697 -25.75 -26.85 -18.67
CA THR A 697 -26.86 -27.24 -17.81
C THR A 697 -26.38 -27.40 -16.36
N GLN A 698 -26.88 -26.55 -15.47
CA GLN A 698 -26.61 -26.55 -14.04
C GLN A 698 -27.90 -26.82 -13.26
N THR A 699 -27.78 -27.33 -12.04
CA THR A 699 -28.93 -27.48 -11.13
C THR A 699 -28.85 -26.36 -10.09
N ILE A 700 -29.76 -25.40 -10.14
CA ILE A 700 -29.79 -24.24 -9.24
C ILE A 700 -31.17 -24.22 -8.58
N ASN A 701 -31.22 -24.18 -7.25
CA ASN A 701 -32.45 -24.25 -6.44
C ASN A 701 -33.35 -25.46 -6.75
N GLY A 702 -32.74 -26.60 -7.14
CA GLY A 702 -33.46 -27.82 -7.51
C GLY A 702 -34.06 -27.83 -8.92
N GLU A 703 -33.83 -26.78 -9.72
CA GLU A 703 -34.27 -26.69 -11.11
C GLU A 703 -33.06 -26.80 -12.07
N SER A 704 -33.25 -27.49 -13.21
CA SER A 704 -32.24 -27.55 -14.26
C SER A 704 -32.32 -26.31 -15.15
N VAL A 705 -31.26 -25.51 -15.16
CA VAL A 705 -31.16 -24.24 -15.89
C VAL A 705 -29.86 -24.18 -16.69
N GLU A 706 -29.82 -23.38 -17.75
CA GLU A 706 -28.56 -23.07 -18.45
C GLU A 706 -27.88 -21.90 -17.74
N ALA A 707 -26.69 -22.13 -17.19
CA ALA A 707 -25.98 -21.11 -16.44
C ALA A 707 -24.46 -21.18 -16.64
N ILE A 708 -23.81 -20.04 -16.41
CA ILE A 708 -22.36 -19.95 -16.16
C ILE A 708 -22.20 -19.74 -14.66
N VAL A 709 -21.45 -20.62 -14.00
CA VAL A 709 -21.17 -20.52 -12.56
C VAL A 709 -19.67 -20.30 -12.41
N GLY A 710 -19.28 -19.07 -12.11
CA GLY A 710 -17.92 -18.75 -11.68
C GLY A 710 -17.72 -19.11 -10.23
N GLY A 711 -16.48 -19.41 -9.84
CA GLY A 711 -16.06 -19.74 -8.49
C GLY A 711 -14.56 -19.50 -8.33
N ASP A 712 -14.00 -19.92 -7.20
CA ASP A 712 -12.59 -19.73 -6.81
C ASP A 712 -11.58 -20.63 -7.55
N SER A 713 -12.00 -21.29 -8.63
CA SER A 713 -11.18 -22.24 -9.38
C SER A 713 -10.94 -21.79 -10.82
N LEU A 714 -9.68 -21.85 -11.26
CA LEU A 714 -9.31 -21.71 -12.66
C LEU A 714 -9.49 -23.06 -13.38
N SER A 715 -10.49 -23.13 -14.27
CA SER A 715 -10.74 -24.31 -15.10
C SER A 715 -10.22 -24.14 -16.54
N ILE A 716 -9.47 -25.12 -17.03
CA ILE A 716 -8.86 -25.13 -18.36
C ILE A 716 -9.22 -26.42 -19.09
N GLN A 717 -9.82 -26.28 -20.27
CA GLN A 717 -10.12 -27.42 -21.13
C GLN A 717 -8.89 -27.89 -21.90
N ILE A 718 -8.59 -29.19 -21.78
CA ILE A 718 -7.49 -29.90 -22.44
C ILE A 718 -8.05 -30.78 -23.55
N GLU A 719 -7.55 -30.58 -24.76
CA GLU A 719 -7.89 -31.33 -25.95
C GLU A 719 -6.79 -32.35 -26.29
N ALA A 720 -7.16 -33.45 -26.96
CA ALA A 720 -6.19 -34.50 -27.32
C ALA A 720 -5.03 -34.02 -28.20
N THR A 721 -5.21 -32.89 -28.87
CA THR A 721 -4.21 -32.23 -29.72
C THR A 721 -3.29 -31.27 -28.96
N ASP A 722 -3.56 -30.97 -27.69
CA ASP A 722 -2.73 -30.08 -26.88
C ASP A 722 -1.36 -30.69 -26.59
N SER A 723 -0.33 -29.84 -26.64
CA SER A 723 1.05 -30.15 -26.25
C SER A 723 1.36 -29.52 -24.89
N LEU A 724 2.54 -29.78 -24.32
CA LEU A 724 2.96 -29.08 -23.09
C LEU A 724 3.00 -27.56 -23.29
N ASP A 725 3.50 -27.10 -24.44
CA ASP A 725 3.56 -25.68 -24.75
C ASP A 725 2.16 -25.06 -24.82
N THR A 726 1.18 -25.74 -25.43
CA THR A 726 -0.20 -25.20 -25.47
C THR A 726 -0.87 -25.22 -24.10
N ILE A 727 -0.58 -26.21 -23.25
CA ILE A 727 -1.06 -26.23 -21.86
C ILE A 727 -0.46 -25.06 -21.06
N VAL A 728 0.85 -24.82 -21.19
CA VAL A 728 1.53 -23.69 -20.55
C VAL A 728 0.94 -22.35 -21.02
N GLU A 729 0.69 -22.21 -22.31
CA GLU A 729 0.04 -21.01 -22.89
C GLU A 729 -1.36 -20.82 -22.33
N LYS A 730 -2.20 -21.88 -22.29
CA LYS A 730 -3.56 -21.82 -21.74
C LYS A 730 -3.57 -21.41 -20.27
N ILE A 731 -2.69 -21.99 -19.45
CA ILE A 731 -2.58 -21.64 -18.02
C ILE A 731 -2.14 -20.18 -17.87
N ASN A 732 -1.06 -19.80 -18.54
CA ASN A 732 -0.50 -18.45 -18.39
C ASN A 732 -1.42 -17.36 -18.93
N ALA A 733 -2.27 -17.64 -19.91
CA ALA A 733 -3.23 -16.70 -20.48
C ALA A 733 -4.36 -16.29 -19.50
N SER A 734 -4.60 -17.08 -18.44
CA SER A 734 -5.61 -16.75 -17.43
C SER A 734 -5.16 -15.65 -16.46
N GLU A 735 -3.84 -15.48 -16.29
CA GLU A 735 -3.17 -14.66 -15.29
C GLU A 735 -3.66 -14.88 -13.83
N GLN A 736 -4.32 -16.00 -13.55
CA GLN A 736 -4.85 -16.36 -12.22
C GLN A 736 -4.03 -17.45 -11.55
N TYR A 737 -3.88 -17.33 -10.23
CA TYR A 737 -3.29 -18.28 -9.27
C TYR A 737 -1.84 -18.69 -9.53
N VAL A 738 -1.52 -19.19 -10.73
CA VAL A 738 -0.23 -19.80 -11.05
C VAL A 738 0.35 -19.31 -12.39
N LYS A 739 1.65 -19.51 -12.52
CA LYS A 739 2.42 -19.44 -13.75
C LYS A 739 2.90 -20.84 -14.11
N ALA A 740 2.66 -21.25 -15.34
CA ALA A 740 3.15 -22.51 -15.89
C ALA A 740 4.47 -22.30 -16.65
N SER A 741 5.34 -23.30 -16.60
CA SER A 741 6.57 -23.37 -17.36
C SER A 741 6.95 -24.82 -17.64
N VAL A 742 7.78 -25.06 -18.66
CA VAL A 742 8.37 -26.37 -18.90
C VAL A 742 9.79 -26.40 -18.34
N VAL A 743 10.13 -27.42 -17.56
CA VAL A 743 11.47 -27.67 -17.06
C VAL A 743 12.07 -28.86 -17.79
N ARG A 744 13.34 -28.76 -18.19
CA ARG A 744 14.09 -29.87 -18.78
C ARG A 744 14.81 -30.63 -17.67
N GLU A 745 14.53 -31.93 -17.57
CA GLU A 745 15.11 -32.81 -16.56
C GLU A 745 16.49 -33.32 -16.97
N GLU A 746 17.34 -33.65 -15.99
CA GLU A 746 18.73 -34.08 -16.22
C GLU A 746 18.84 -35.34 -17.10
N GLU A 747 17.84 -36.24 -17.05
CA GLU A 747 17.79 -37.49 -17.82
C GLU A 747 17.26 -37.32 -19.27
N GLY A 748 16.91 -36.10 -19.68
CA GLY A 748 16.57 -35.79 -21.07
C GLY A 748 15.07 -35.74 -21.41
N GLY A 749 14.19 -35.64 -20.41
CA GLY A 749 12.74 -35.38 -20.57
C GLY A 749 12.33 -33.96 -20.15
N TYR A 750 11.03 -33.68 -20.25
CA TYR A 750 10.41 -32.40 -19.89
C TYR A 750 9.31 -32.59 -18.85
N SER A 751 9.19 -31.69 -17.88
CA SER A 751 8.13 -31.67 -16.87
C SER A 751 7.37 -30.33 -16.92
N LEU A 752 6.07 -30.36 -16.60
CA LEU A 752 5.27 -29.16 -16.40
C LEU A 752 5.48 -28.68 -14.96
N ARG A 753 5.95 -27.45 -14.78
CA ARG A 753 6.08 -26.80 -13.48
C ARG A 753 5.09 -25.65 -13.37
N LEU A 754 4.28 -25.69 -12.33
CA LEU A 754 3.39 -24.60 -11.92
C LEU A 754 3.99 -23.92 -10.69
N THR A 755 3.99 -22.60 -10.68
CA THR A 755 4.47 -21.79 -9.54
C THR A 755 3.42 -20.74 -9.24
N SER A 756 3.11 -20.56 -7.97
CA SER A 756 2.12 -19.56 -7.57
C SER A 756 2.56 -18.17 -8.01
N ARG A 757 1.57 -17.34 -8.36
CA ARG A 757 1.77 -15.92 -8.61
C ARG A 757 1.86 -15.12 -7.31
N LYS A 758 1.37 -15.69 -6.20
CA LYS A 758 1.44 -15.10 -4.87
C LYS A 758 2.48 -15.84 -4.02
N GLY A 759 3.28 -15.08 -3.27
CA GLY A 759 4.16 -15.63 -2.25
C GLY A 759 3.36 -16.10 -1.03
N GLY A 760 4.04 -16.73 -0.09
CA GLY A 760 3.42 -17.03 1.19
C GLY A 760 2.47 -18.21 1.17
N GLU A 761 1.78 -18.39 2.29
CA GLU A 761 0.76 -19.43 2.50
C GLU A 761 -0.47 -19.18 1.64
N LEU A 762 -0.88 -17.92 1.44
CA LEU A 762 -1.97 -17.54 0.55
C LEU A 762 -1.74 -17.93 -0.92
N GLY A 763 -0.48 -18.14 -1.31
CA GLY A 763 -0.12 -18.61 -2.63
C GLY A 763 -0.24 -20.12 -2.81
N GLN A 764 -0.64 -20.89 -1.80
CA GLN A 764 -0.87 -22.33 -1.96
C GLN A 764 -2.02 -22.59 -2.95
N PHE A 765 -1.86 -23.62 -3.77
CA PHE A 765 -2.86 -24.00 -4.76
C PHE A 765 -2.91 -25.52 -4.92
N SER A 766 -4.07 -26.02 -5.31
CA SER A 766 -4.28 -27.42 -5.62
C SER A 766 -4.59 -27.60 -7.10
N ILE A 767 -4.19 -28.74 -7.63
CA ILE A 767 -4.41 -29.10 -9.03
C ILE A 767 -5.31 -30.33 -9.05
N ASP A 768 -6.34 -30.28 -9.89
CA ASP A 768 -7.20 -31.42 -10.20
C ASP A 768 -7.31 -31.60 -11.73
N SER A 769 -7.51 -32.84 -12.15
CA SER A 769 -7.71 -33.18 -13.55
C SER A 769 -8.84 -34.19 -13.69
N VAL A 770 -9.89 -33.81 -14.42
CA VAL A 770 -11.05 -34.67 -14.72
C VAL A 770 -10.93 -35.19 -16.15
N GLY A 771 -11.03 -36.51 -16.34
CA GLY A 771 -10.94 -37.15 -17.66
C GLY A 771 -9.55 -37.64 -18.05
N PHE A 772 -8.50 -37.15 -17.38
CA PHE A 772 -7.13 -37.67 -17.48
C PHE A 772 -6.46 -37.67 -16.10
N LYS A 773 -5.25 -38.22 -16.00
CA LYS A 773 -4.44 -38.20 -14.76
C LYS A 773 -3.08 -37.59 -15.06
N LEU A 774 -2.73 -36.53 -14.34
CA LEU A 774 -1.39 -35.96 -14.36
C LEU A 774 -0.83 -35.99 -12.93
N PRO A 775 0.03 -36.97 -12.58
CA PRO A 775 0.60 -37.03 -11.24
C PRO A 775 1.54 -35.85 -11.01
N THR A 776 1.38 -35.18 -9.87
CA THR A 776 2.16 -34.01 -9.47
C THR A 776 2.94 -34.26 -8.17
N GLU A 777 3.94 -33.45 -7.92
CA GLU A 777 4.67 -33.38 -6.66
C GLU A 777 4.94 -31.92 -6.29
N THR A 778 4.71 -31.56 -5.03
CA THR A 778 5.11 -30.26 -4.51
C THR A 778 6.63 -30.19 -4.43
N THR A 779 7.20 -29.16 -5.04
CA THR A 779 8.64 -28.89 -5.06
C THR A 779 9.05 -27.80 -4.07
N SER A 780 8.11 -26.91 -3.72
CA SER A 780 8.23 -25.91 -2.67
C SER A 780 6.84 -25.62 -2.13
N ARG A 781 6.67 -25.58 -0.80
CA ARG A 781 5.41 -25.19 -0.18
C ARG A 781 5.39 -23.66 -0.01
N GLY A 782 4.28 -23.03 -0.36
CA GLY A 782 4.06 -21.62 -0.07
C GLY A 782 3.90 -21.42 1.44
N GLN A 783 4.72 -20.56 2.03
CA GLN A 783 4.69 -20.29 3.46
C GLN A 783 5.13 -18.85 3.70
N ASP A 784 4.56 -18.19 4.71
CA ASP A 784 4.92 -16.80 5.03
C ASP A 784 6.27 -16.73 5.75
N ALA A 785 6.96 -15.60 5.59
CA ALA A 785 8.06 -15.23 6.46
C ALA A 785 7.51 -14.82 7.83
N GLN A 786 8.22 -15.19 8.89
CA GLN A 786 7.87 -14.82 10.25
C GLN A 786 9.07 -14.30 11.00
N VAL A 787 8.90 -13.16 11.66
CA VAL A 787 9.89 -12.56 12.55
C VAL A 787 9.24 -12.11 13.85
N LEU A 788 9.95 -12.30 14.96
CA LEU A 788 9.57 -11.72 16.24
C LEU A 788 10.33 -10.40 16.40
N LEU A 789 9.62 -9.27 16.40
CA LEU A 789 10.16 -7.95 16.64
C LEU A 789 9.93 -7.58 18.11
N ALA A 790 11.00 -7.25 18.82
CA ALA A 790 10.94 -6.76 20.20
C ALA A 790 11.57 -5.37 20.31
N ASP A 791 10.93 -4.50 21.09
CA ASP A 791 11.44 -3.16 21.41
C ASP A 791 12.21 -3.13 22.74
N ASP A 792 12.82 -1.97 23.03
CA ASP A 792 13.59 -1.72 24.25
C ASP A 792 12.72 -1.70 25.53
N THR A 793 11.39 -1.63 25.40
CA THR A 793 10.45 -1.63 26.52
C THR A 793 10.01 -3.04 26.93
N GLY A 794 10.39 -4.05 26.15
CA GLY A 794 10.06 -5.47 26.38
C GLY A 794 8.77 -5.90 25.69
N GLY A 795 8.14 -5.04 24.89
CA GLY A 795 7.05 -5.42 23.99
C GLY A 795 7.61 -6.31 22.88
N SER A 796 6.90 -7.40 22.57
CA SER A 796 7.30 -8.32 21.50
C SER A 796 6.09 -8.65 20.63
N ARG A 797 6.26 -8.59 19.32
CA ARG A 797 5.22 -8.82 18.32
C ARG A 797 5.73 -9.79 17.26
N LEU A 798 4.92 -10.79 16.93
CA LEU A 798 5.18 -11.65 15.78
C LEU A 798 4.63 -10.95 14.53
N LEU A 799 5.50 -10.74 13.55
CA LEU A 799 5.14 -10.20 12.25
C LEU A 799 5.16 -11.34 11.22
N SER A 800 4.17 -11.35 10.33
CA SER A 800 4.09 -12.27 9.20
C SER A 800 4.13 -11.49 7.89
N SER A 801 4.74 -12.07 6.86
CA SER A 801 4.81 -11.46 5.53
C SER A 801 4.84 -12.52 4.44
N VAL A 802 4.07 -12.31 3.37
CA VAL A 802 4.00 -13.23 2.22
C VAL A 802 5.28 -13.25 1.37
N ASP A 803 6.10 -12.20 1.44
CA ASP A 803 7.29 -12.01 0.60
C ASP A 803 8.59 -11.76 1.38
N GLY A 804 8.50 -11.67 2.71
CA GLY A 804 9.64 -11.40 3.59
C GLY A 804 9.94 -9.93 3.80
N VAL A 805 9.09 -9.03 3.31
CA VAL A 805 9.10 -7.59 3.61
C VAL A 805 8.07 -7.30 4.69
N PHE A 806 8.51 -6.67 5.78
CA PHE A 806 7.67 -6.28 6.90
C PHE A 806 7.67 -4.76 7.00
N GLU A 807 6.52 -4.15 6.81
CA GLU A 807 6.30 -2.71 6.99
C GLU A 807 5.57 -2.54 8.32
N ASP A 808 6.26 -2.02 9.33
CA ASP A 808 5.69 -1.81 10.67
C ASP A 808 5.39 -0.34 10.89
N GLU A 809 4.15 0.06 10.63
CA GLU A 809 3.69 1.44 10.80
C GLU A 809 3.84 1.95 12.24
N SER A 810 3.79 1.07 13.23
CA SER A 810 3.88 1.46 14.65
C SER A 810 5.27 1.95 15.05
N THR A 811 6.32 1.38 14.47
CA THR A 811 7.72 1.76 14.74
C THR A 811 8.31 2.61 13.62
N GLY A 812 7.69 2.60 12.42
CA GLY A 812 8.21 3.19 11.19
C GLY A 812 9.36 2.39 10.58
N LEU A 813 9.49 1.11 10.94
CA LEU A 813 10.54 0.21 10.45
C LEU A 813 10.06 -0.60 9.25
N ASN A 814 10.90 -0.63 8.22
CA ASN A 814 10.78 -1.53 7.09
C ASN A 814 11.91 -2.56 7.16
N LEU A 815 11.53 -3.83 7.39
CA LEU A 815 12.44 -4.96 7.54
C LEU A 815 12.35 -5.85 6.29
N THR A 816 13.48 -6.35 5.80
CA THR A 816 13.50 -7.37 4.74
C THR A 816 14.33 -8.56 5.17
N LEU A 817 13.65 -9.69 5.34
CA LEU A 817 14.24 -10.96 5.73
C LEU A 817 14.78 -11.70 4.50
N LYS A 818 16.08 -11.94 4.49
CA LYS A 818 16.82 -12.58 3.39
C LYS A 818 17.27 -14.00 3.73
N ALA A 819 17.56 -14.25 5.00
CA ALA A 819 17.97 -15.55 5.51
C ALA A 819 17.58 -15.72 6.99
N LEU A 820 17.54 -16.96 7.47
CA LEU A 820 17.40 -17.23 8.89
C LEU A 820 18.73 -16.99 9.62
N SER A 821 18.63 -16.55 10.87
CA SER A 821 19.72 -16.37 11.82
C SER A 821 19.42 -17.20 13.07
N ASP A 822 20.42 -17.97 13.53
CA ASP A 822 20.31 -18.73 14.78
C ASP A 822 20.35 -17.83 16.02
N ASP A 823 20.98 -16.65 15.90
CA ASP A 823 21.08 -15.63 16.95
C ASP A 823 20.11 -14.46 16.67
N PRO A 824 19.51 -13.83 17.72
CA PRO A 824 18.71 -12.62 17.54
C PRO A 824 19.51 -11.48 16.91
N ILE A 825 18.90 -10.78 15.97
CA ILE A 825 19.50 -9.67 15.21
C ILE A 825 19.13 -8.36 15.91
N SER A 826 20.13 -7.67 16.44
CA SER A 826 19.96 -6.28 16.91
C SER A 826 19.89 -5.32 15.73
N VAL A 827 18.93 -4.41 15.79
CA VAL A 827 18.68 -3.32 14.86
C VAL A 827 18.75 -2.01 15.66
N SER A 828 19.53 -1.04 15.20
CA SER A 828 19.61 0.30 15.84
C SER A 828 19.15 1.37 14.86
N VAL A 829 18.23 2.22 15.32
CA VAL A 829 17.74 3.41 14.58
C VAL A 829 18.28 4.66 15.27
N GLU A 830 19.15 5.37 14.58
CA GLU A 830 19.83 6.57 15.08
C GLU A 830 19.54 7.80 14.22
N GLU A 831 19.81 8.99 14.74
CA GLU A 831 19.86 10.19 13.90
C GLU A 831 21.00 10.09 12.88
N ASN A 832 20.80 10.67 11.68
CA ASN A 832 21.79 10.64 10.60
C ASN A 832 22.49 11.99 10.38
N PRO A 833 23.48 12.36 11.22
CA PRO A 833 24.20 13.63 11.04
C PRO A 833 25.03 13.66 9.75
N ASP A 834 25.40 12.48 9.20
CA ASP A 834 26.20 12.36 7.97
C ASP A 834 25.46 12.95 6.75
N ALA A 835 24.12 12.86 6.72
CA ALA A 835 23.30 13.43 5.66
C ALA A 835 23.37 14.97 5.65
N VAL A 836 23.28 15.60 6.83
CA VAL A 836 23.39 17.06 7.00
C VAL A 836 24.81 17.54 6.67
N ILE A 837 25.84 16.85 7.17
CA ILE A 837 27.26 17.16 6.89
C ILE A 837 27.51 17.12 5.37
N SER A 838 26.99 16.10 4.68
CA SER A 838 27.11 15.98 3.22
C SER A 838 26.42 17.13 2.46
N ALA A 839 25.24 17.56 2.93
CA ALA A 839 24.54 18.70 2.35
C ALA A 839 25.31 20.02 2.57
N VAL A 840 25.87 20.22 3.77
CA VAL A 840 26.74 21.39 4.09
C VAL A 840 27.98 21.40 3.20
N ASN A 841 28.66 20.26 3.04
CA ASN A 841 29.82 20.13 2.16
C ASN A 841 29.48 20.44 0.69
N THR A 842 28.27 20.07 0.25
CA THR A 842 27.77 20.41 -1.08
C THR A 842 27.59 21.92 -1.23
N LEU A 843 26.96 22.59 -0.25
CA LEU A 843 26.83 24.05 -0.24
C LEU A 843 28.19 24.76 -0.28
N VAL A 844 29.14 24.34 0.56
CA VAL A 844 30.49 24.91 0.59
C VAL A 844 31.20 24.72 -0.75
N THR A 845 31.05 23.56 -1.38
CA THR A 845 31.61 23.29 -2.71
C THR A 845 31.02 24.24 -3.76
N GLN A 846 29.68 24.38 -3.81
CA GLN A 846 29.04 25.27 -4.78
C GLN A 846 29.41 26.75 -4.56
N TYR A 847 29.52 27.18 -3.30
CA TYR A 847 29.98 28.54 -2.98
C TYR A 847 31.43 28.76 -3.44
N ASN A 848 32.32 27.80 -3.18
CA ASN A 848 33.72 27.90 -3.57
C ASN A 848 33.89 27.89 -5.10
N LEU A 849 33.05 27.15 -5.84
CA LEU A 849 32.98 27.23 -7.30
C LEU A 849 32.54 28.62 -7.78
N LEU A 850 31.52 29.22 -7.14
CA LEU A 850 31.12 30.60 -7.41
C LEU A 850 32.27 31.58 -7.16
N ARG A 851 33.00 31.41 -6.05
CA ARG A 851 34.18 32.24 -5.73
C ARG A 851 35.28 32.10 -6.78
N ASP A 852 35.64 30.88 -7.14
CA ASP A 852 36.64 30.60 -8.20
C ASP A 852 36.22 31.24 -9.53
N LYS A 853 34.91 31.23 -9.83
CA LYS A 853 34.37 31.88 -11.03
C LYS A 853 34.50 33.40 -10.98
N LEU A 854 34.18 34.02 -9.84
CA LEU A 854 34.33 35.47 -9.65
C LEU A 854 35.80 35.88 -9.79
N ASP A 855 36.74 35.14 -9.19
CA ASP A 855 38.17 35.43 -9.28
C ASP A 855 38.67 35.34 -10.72
N ALA A 856 38.28 34.28 -11.45
CA ALA A 856 38.64 34.09 -12.86
C ALA A 856 38.04 35.17 -13.78
N LEU A 857 36.87 35.72 -13.44
CA LEU A 857 36.20 36.75 -14.25
C LEU A 857 36.61 38.17 -13.87
N THR A 858 37.20 38.40 -12.70
CA THR A 858 37.48 39.75 -12.17
C THR A 858 38.94 40.03 -11.86
N PHE A 859 39.88 39.15 -12.22
CA PHE A 859 41.30 39.40 -11.97
C PHE A 859 41.86 40.61 -12.75
N TYR A 860 42.97 41.16 -12.27
CA TYR A 860 43.80 42.12 -12.99
C TYR A 860 45.27 41.77 -12.80
N ASP A 861 45.98 41.63 -13.92
CA ASP A 861 47.42 41.38 -13.97
C ASP A 861 48.14 42.66 -14.43
N ALA A 862 48.88 43.27 -13.51
CA ALA A 862 49.62 44.50 -13.74
C ALA A 862 50.84 44.31 -14.67
N GLU A 863 51.40 43.10 -14.78
CA GLU A 863 52.58 42.83 -15.59
C GLU A 863 52.22 42.64 -17.06
N SER A 864 51.16 41.87 -17.34
CA SER A 864 50.67 41.66 -18.71
C SER A 864 49.66 42.71 -19.17
N SER A 865 49.20 43.59 -18.27
CA SER A 865 48.03 44.46 -18.47
C SER A 865 46.76 43.67 -18.85
N GLY A 866 46.70 42.38 -18.52
CA GLY A 866 45.54 41.52 -18.74
C GLY A 866 44.49 41.69 -17.65
N SER A 867 43.21 41.60 -18.00
CA SER A 867 42.11 41.66 -17.05
C SER A 867 41.07 40.58 -17.34
N GLY A 868 40.44 40.07 -16.28
CA GLY A 868 39.24 39.25 -16.39
C GLY A 868 38.12 40.00 -17.10
N LEU A 869 37.23 39.23 -17.72
CA LEU A 869 36.22 39.77 -18.63
C LEU A 869 35.17 40.68 -17.96
N LEU A 870 34.98 40.50 -16.65
CA LEU A 870 34.09 41.25 -15.77
C LEU A 870 34.87 42.15 -14.79
N PHE A 871 36.16 42.41 -15.03
CA PHE A 871 36.93 43.33 -14.20
C PHE A 871 36.27 44.71 -14.13
N GLY A 872 36.08 45.21 -12.91
CA GLY A 872 35.40 46.49 -12.65
C GLY A 872 33.88 46.49 -12.86
N SER A 873 33.26 45.33 -13.09
CA SER A 873 31.79 45.23 -13.17
C SER A 873 31.14 45.38 -11.79
N THR A 874 30.03 46.11 -11.75
CA THR A 874 29.25 46.31 -10.51
C THR A 874 28.49 45.06 -10.10
N GLU A 875 28.18 44.21 -11.06
CA GLU A 875 27.43 42.98 -10.93
C GLU A 875 28.25 41.93 -10.18
N ALA A 876 29.49 41.68 -10.60
CA ALA A 876 30.38 40.74 -9.92
C ALA A 876 30.66 41.17 -8.47
N LEU A 877 30.90 42.47 -8.24
CA LEU A 877 31.07 43.04 -6.90
C LEU A 877 29.82 42.88 -6.01
N ARG A 878 28.62 43.02 -6.57
CA ARG A 878 27.37 42.83 -5.81
C ARG A 878 27.14 41.37 -5.43
N VAL A 879 27.44 40.43 -6.32
CA VAL A 879 27.40 38.99 -6.02
C VAL A 879 28.39 38.66 -4.89
N GLU A 880 29.64 39.09 -5.04
CA GLU A 880 30.70 38.87 -4.03
C GLU A 880 30.32 39.45 -2.67
N MET A 881 29.96 40.74 -2.59
CA MET A 881 29.58 41.38 -1.34
C MET A 881 28.29 40.80 -0.74
N GLY A 882 27.34 40.39 -1.58
CA GLY A 882 26.07 39.82 -1.15
C GLY A 882 26.30 38.53 -0.38
N TYR A 883 26.97 37.57 -1.00
CA TYR A 883 27.24 36.29 -0.35
C TYR A 883 28.25 36.43 0.80
N SER A 884 29.30 37.25 0.67
CA SER A 884 30.25 37.47 1.76
C SER A 884 29.58 38.01 3.02
N ARG A 885 28.63 38.97 2.90
CA ARG A 885 27.85 39.48 4.03
C ARG A 885 26.90 38.46 4.61
N LEU A 886 26.27 37.63 3.78
CA LEU A 886 25.39 36.56 4.25
C LEU A 886 26.20 35.52 5.04
N MET A 887 27.37 35.12 4.53
CA MET A 887 28.21 34.08 5.13
C MET A 887 28.94 34.53 6.40
N SER A 888 29.26 35.83 6.51
CA SER A 888 29.93 36.42 7.70
C SER A 888 28.97 37.10 8.67
N GLY A 889 27.68 37.17 8.34
CA GLY A 889 26.67 37.91 9.09
C GLY A 889 26.16 37.16 10.32
N VAL A 890 25.71 37.92 11.31
CA VAL A 890 24.92 37.39 12.44
C VAL A 890 23.46 37.30 12.01
N MET A 891 22.82 36.17 12.29
CA MET A 891 21.45 35.85 11.95
C MET A 891 20.63 35.81 13.25
N GLN A 892 19.88 36.87 13.51
CA GLN A 892 18.95 36.96 14.63
C GLN A 892 17.62 36.30 14.27
N GLY A 893 16.97 35.67 15.26
CA GLY A 893 15.66 35.01 15.10
C GLY A 893 15.70 33.48 15.00
N ASN A 894 16.89 32.88 14.99
CA ASN A 894 17.10 31.46 14.66
C ASN A 894 17.39 30.56 15.88
N GLY A 895 16.98 30.97 17.08
CA GLY A 895 17.27 30.24 18.33
C GLY A 895 18.66 30.57 18.91
N GLU A 896 19.32 29.57 19.51
CA GLU A 896 20.62 29.75 20.17
C GLU A 896 21.78 29.95 19.19
N ILE A 897 21.64 29.47 17.96
CA ILE A 897 22.68 29.56 16.92
C ILE A 897 22.49 30.87 16.16
N SER A 898 23.51 31.72 16.18
CA SER A 898 23.45 33.06 15.58
C SER A 898 24.35 33.25 14.37
N SER A 899 25.21 32.29 14.04
CA SER A 899 26.15 32.40 12.93
C SER A 899 26.60 31.05 12.36
N LEU A 900 26.99 31.03 11.08
CA LEU A 900 27.56 29.86 10.43
C LEU A 900 28.85 29.35 11.12
N ALA A 901 29.61 30.26 11.73
CA ALA A 901 30.83 29.92 12.46
C ALA A 901 30.56 29.11 13.74
N GLU A 902 29.37 29.22 14.33
CA GLU A 902 28.95 28.42 15.48
C GLU A 902 28.69 26.97 15.11
N VAL A 903 28.18 26.71 13.90
CA VAL A 903 27.99 25.35 13.34
C VAL A 903 29.22 24.82 12.58
N GLY A 904 30.36 25.52 12.64
CA GLY A 904 31.62 25.06 12.05
C GLY A 904 31.89 25.48 10.60
N ILE A 905 31.05 26.34 10.01
CA ILE A 905 31.24 26.85 8.64
C ILE A 905 31.86 28.25 8.71
N ARG A 906 33.04 28.46 8.11
CA ARG A 906 33.78 29.72 8.23
C ARG A 906 34.33 30.20 6.90
N LEU A 907 34.45 31.52 6.78
CA LEU A 907 35.15 32.18 5.68
C LEU A 907 36.63 32.30 6.03
N ASN A 908 37.52 31.88 5.14
CA ASN A 908 38.97 32.08 5.30
C ASN A 908 39.42 33.45 4.74
N ASP A 909 40.71 33.77 4.90
CA ASP A 909 41.30 35.05 4.47
C ASP A 909 41.17 35.33 2.96
N THR A 910 40.91 34.30 2.15
CA THR A 910 40.72 34.42 0.70
C THR A 910 39.26 34.60 0.28
N GLY A 911 38.32 34.56 1.23
CA GLY A 911 36.89 34.62 0.96
C GLY A 911 36.30 33.27 0.50
N ARG A 912 36.95 32.15 0.83
CA ARG A 912 36.44 30.80 0.58
C ARG A 912 35.81 30.23 1.85
N LEU A 913 34.82 29.35 1.70
CA LEU A 913 34.24 28.62 2.82
C LEU A 913 35.05 27.36 3.15
N GLU A 914 35.21 27.11 4.45
CA GLU A 914 35.79 25.91 5.05
C GLU A 914 34.82 25.34 6.09
N VAL A 915 34.77 24.00 6.21
CA VAL A 915 33.90 23.28 7.15
C VAL A 915 34.78 22.57 8.19
N ASP A 916 34.45 22.79 9.46
CA ASP A 916 34.92 22.00 10.59
C ASP A 916 33.90 20.90 10.87
N GLU A 917 34.07 19.74 10.22
CA GLU A 917 33.14 18.61 10.31
C GLU A 917 33.01 18.08 11.74
N THR A 918 34.08 18.16 12.54
CA THR A 918 34.05 17.73 13.95
C THR A 918 33.12 18.63 14.75
N LYS A 919 33.23 19.95 14.58
CA LYS A 919 32.35 20.91 15.27
C LYS A 919 30.90 20.82 14.79
N LEU A 920 30.68 20.59 13.50
CA LEU A 920 29.34 20.40 12.95
C LEU A 920 28.69 19.13 13.50
N ALA A 921 29.42 18.01 13.54
CA ALA A 921 28.95 16.76 14.13
C ALA A 921 28.64 16.90 15.63
N GLU A 922 29.52 17.58 16.39
CA GLU A 922 29.29 17.85 17.81
C GLU A 922 28.00 18.66 18.03
N ARG A 923 27.77 19.71 17.25
CA ARG A 923 26.57 20.54 17.39
C ARG A 923 25.29 19.77 17.01
N LEU A 924 25.32 19.00 15.93
CA LEU A 924 24.21 18.13 15.52
C LEU A 924 23.88 17.08 16.60
N SER A 925 24.89 16.49 17.24
CA SER A 925 24.67 15.51 18.31
C SER A 925 24.15 16.10 19.62
N THR A 926 24.42 17.39 19.88
CA THR A 926 24.03 18.04 21.13
C THR A 926 22.62 18.64 21.05
N ASP A 927 22.23 19.12 19.86
CA ASP A 927 21.05 19.95 19.66
C ASP A 927 20.73 20.06 18.15
N SER A 928 20.25 18.94 17.59
CA SER A 928 19.89 18.83 16.18
C SER A 928 18.77 19.80 15.80
N GLU A 929 17.79 20.02 16.70
CA GLU A 929 16.68 20.94 16.51
C GLU A 929 17.13 22.40 16.33
N ALA A 930 18.09 22.89 17.13
CA ALA A 930 18.62 24.24 16.95
C ALA A 930 19.37 24.39 15.62
N VAL A 931 20.07 23.34 15.17
CA VAL A 931 20.75 23.34 13.86
C VAL A 931 19.72 23.33 12.73
N GLU A 932 18.71 22.47 12.81
CA GLU A 932 17.60 22.44 11.85
C GLU A 932 16.96 23.83 11.72
N LYS A 933 16.47 24.38 12.84
CA LYS A 933 15.82 25.70 12.87
C LYS A 933 16.72 26.80 12.32
N PHE A 934 18.03 26.72 12.55
CA PHE A 934 18.98 27.68 12.02
C PHE A 934 19.05 27.66 10.48
N PHE A 935 18.90 26.51 9.84
CA PHE A 935 18.88 26.39 8.39
C PHE A 935 17.48 26.57 7.78
N THR A 936 16.44 26.02 8.39
CA THR A 936 15.11 25.81 7.79
C THR A 936 14.08 26.91 8.06
N ASN A 937 14.30 27.79 9.04
CA ASN A 937 13.32 28.83 9.41
C ASN A 937 12.90 29.68 8.19
N GLU A 938 11.57 29.77 7.98
CA GLU A 938 10.91 30.21 6.74
C GLU A 938 11.34 31.59 6.23
N ASP A 939 11.71 32.51 7.13
CA ASP A 939 12.14 33.88 6.76
C ASP A 939 13.58 34.21 7.17
N THR A 940 14.03 33.60 8.26
CA THR A 940 15.26 34.03 8.95
C THR A 940 16.37 33.00 8.87
N GLY A 941 16.05 31.77 8.44
CA GLY A 941 17.00 30.67 8.25
C GLY A 941 18.03 30.94 7.15
N VAL A 942 19.12 30.19 7.20
CA VAL A 942 20.20 30.29 6.19
C VAL A 942 19.67 30.01 4.79
N ALA A 943 18.82 29.00 4.61
CA ALA A 943 18.26 28.61 3.32
C ALA A 943 17.38 29.72 2.73
N ALA A 944 16.44 30.24 3.52
CA ALA A 944 15.56 31.34 3.11
C ALA A 944 16.34 32.60 2.68
N ARG A 945 17.39 32.96 3.44
CA ARG A 945 18.26 34.11 3.13
C ARG A 945 19.09 33.88 1.86
N LEU A 946 19.62 32.67 1.68
CA LEU A 946 20.35 32.27 0.49
C LEU A 946 19.46 32.35 -0.74
N ASN A 947 18.24 31.82 -0.64
CA ASN A 947 17.24 31.85 -1.69
C ASN A 947 16.85 33.30 -2.04
N SER A 948 16.56 34.14 -1.05
CA SER A 948 16.24 35.56 -1.26
C SER A 948 17.37 36.34 -1.95
N LEU A 949 18.63 36.06 -1.59
CA LEU A 949 19.78 36.66 -2.25
C LEU A 949 19.92 36.16 -3.69
N ALA A 950 19.81 34.84 -3.91
CA ALA A 950 19.89 34.24 -5.23
C ALA A 950 18.79 34.77 -6.15
N GLU A 951 17.55 34.90 -5.69
CA GLU A 951 16.43 35.40 -6.49
C GLU A 951 16.65 36.87 -6.91
N ARG A 952 17.21 37.70 -6.03
CA ARG A 952 17.58 39.09 -6.38
C ARG A 952 18.71 39.16 -7.40
N LEU A 953 19.63 38.19 -7.38
CA LEU A 953 20.80 38.18 -8.27
C LEU A 953 20.50 37.50 -9.61
N ALA A 954 19.80 36.36 -9.60
CA ALA A 954 19.65 35.42 -10.72
C ALA A 954 18.20 34.97 -10.98
N GLY A 955 17.22 35.50 -10.24
CA GLY A 955 15.81 35.13 -10.37
C GLY A 955 15.22 35.39 -11.77
N VAL A 956 14.22 34.58 -12.13
CA VAL A 956 13.64 34.54 -13.48
C VAL A 956 12.83 35.78 -13.82
N ASP A 957 12.21 36.43 -12.81
CA ASP A 957 11.33 37.57 -13.04
C ASP A 957 12.10 38.88 -13.21
N ASN A 958 13.07 39.16 -12.32
CA ASN A 958 13.79 40.44 -12.29
C ASN A 958 15.23 40.34 -11.72
N GLY A 959 15.91 39.20 -11.88
CA GLY A 959 17.29 39.03 -11.40
C GLY A 959 18.27 40.03 -12.03
N MET A 960 19.17 40.59 -11.22
CA MET A 960 20.19 41.56 -11.68
C MET A 960 21.08 41.01 -12.82
N LEU A 961 21.51 39.76 -12.73
CA LEU A 961 22.37 39.13 -13.72
C LEU A 961 21.59 38.84 -15.01
N LEU A 962 20.33 38.42 -14.90
CA LEU A 962 19.45 38.18 -16.05
C LEU A 962 19.17 39.49 -16.81
N THR A 963 18.83 40.56 -16.09
CA THR A 963 18.62 41.89 -16.70
C THR A 963 19.89 42.42 -17.38
N ARG A 964 21.07 42.19 -16.78
CA ARG A 964 22.35 42.53 -17.42
C ARG A 964 22.62 41.69 -18.66
N GLY A 965 22.38 40.38 -18.61
CA GLY A 965 22.50 39.47 -19.74
C GLY A 965 21.65 39.93 -20.92
N ASN A 966 20.37 40.21 -20.67
CA ASN A 966 19.44 40.72 -21.69
C ASN A 966 19.91 42.06 -22.30
N ALA A 967 20.43 42.98 -21.48
CA ALA A 967 20.97 44.25 -21.98
C ALA A 967 22.21 44.06 -22.89
N LEU A 968 23.06 43.07 -22.59
CA LEU A 968 24.18 42.69 -23.45
C LEU A 968 23.67 42.07 -24.76
N THR A 969 22.71 41.13 -24.70
CA THR A 969 22.09 40.51 -25.87
C THR A 969 21.53 41.56 -26.84
N THR A 970 20.70 42.48 -26.35
CA THR A 970 20.13 43.56 -27.19
C THR A 970 21.20 44.51 -27.75
N ARG A 971 22.35 44.65 -27.09
CA ARG A 971 23.47 45.43 -27.62
C ARG A 971 24.22 44.68 -28.71
N VAL A 972 24.40 43.36 -28.55
CA VAL A 972 25.03 42.48 -29.53
C VAL A 972 24.20 42.42 -30.81
N GLU A 973 22.89 42.26 -30.69
CA GLU A 973 21.95 42.24 -31.83
C GLU A 973 21.99 43.56 -32.61
N ARG A 974 21.88 44.70 -31.92
CA ARG A 974 21.97 46.03 -32.57
C ARG A 974 23.32 46.28 -33.26
N ASN A 975 24.41 45.74 -32.71
CA ASN A 975 25.71 45.83 -33.37
C ASN A 975 25.78 44.93 -34.60
N ASN A 976 25.21 43.73 -34.54
CA ASN A 976 25.13 42.82 -35.70
C ASN A 976 24.33 43.45 -36.85
N GLU A 977 23.17 44.06 -36.58
CA GLU A 977 22.41 44.80 -37.60
C GLU A 977 23.24 45.91 -38.26
N ARG A 978 24.06 46.63 -37.47
CA ARG A 978 24.96 47.66 -37.99
C ARG A 978 26.10 47.07 -38.81
N ILE A 979 26.66 45.95 -38.37
CA ILE A 979 27.71 45.20 -39.10
C ILE A 979 27.15 44.76 -40.46
N ASP A 980 25.93 44.22 -40.51
CA ASP A 980 25.27 43.81 -41.74
C ASP A 980 25.03 44.99 -42.69
N ALA A 981 24.55 46.11 -42.17
CA ALA A 981 24.41 47.34 -42.96
C ALA A 981 25.76 47.85 -43.51
N MET A 982 26.85 47.71 -42.75
CA MET A 982 28.21 48.05 -43.20
C MET A 982 28.73 47.06 -44.24
N ASN A 983 28.45 45.76 -44.09
CA ASN A 983 28.79 44.72 -45.07
C ASN A 983 28.18 45.03 -46.43
N VAL A 984 26.88 45.36 -46.46
CA VAL A 984 26.17 45.75 -47.70
C VAL A 984 26.79 47.00 -48.33
N ARG A 985 27.19 48.00 -47.53
CA ARG A 985 27.83 49.22 -48.04
C ARG A 985 29.21 48.94 -48.64
N LEU A 986 30.02 48.13 -47.97
CA LEU A 986 31.35 47.74 -48.45
C LEU A 986 31.26 46.96 -49.77
N GLU A 987 30.24 46.11 -49.93
CA GLU A 987 30.04 45.35 -51.16
C GLU A 987 29.61 46.26 -52.33
N ASN A 988 28.67 47.18 -52.09
CA ASN A 988 28.31 48.20 -53.08
C ASN A 988 29.49 49.10 -53.46
N GLU A 989 30.34 49.45 -52.49
CA GLU A 989 31.56 50.21 -52.74
C GLU A 989 32.56 49.42 -53.58
N ARG A 990 32.74 48.13 -53.31
CA ARG A 990 33.58 47.21 -54.11
C ARG A 990 33.10 47.17 -55.55
N GLU A 991 31.80 46.95 -55.78
CA GLU A 991 31.23 46.90 -57.14
C GLU A 991 31.41 48.24 -57.88
N ARG A 992 31.20 49.36 -57.19
CA ARG A 992 31.40 50.71 -57.73
C ARG A 992 32.87 50.93 -58.12
N LEU A 993 33.81 50.61 -57.23
CA LEU A 993 35.25 50.75 -57.49
C LEU A 993 35.68 49.89 -58.68
N LEU A 994 35.27 48.62 -58.71
CA LEU A 994 35.54 47.73 -59.85
C LEU A 994 34.99 48.31 -61.16
N THR A 995 33.76 48.82 -61.16
CA THR A 995 33.16 49.46 -62.35
C THR A 995 33.94 50.70 -62.79
N GLN A 996 34.39 51.53 -61.85
CA GLN A 996 35.23 52.69 -62.15
C GLN A 996 36.58 52.27 -62.76
N PHE A 997 37.25 51.25 -62.22
CA PHE A 997 38.48 50.73 -62.81
C PHE A 997 38.27 50.13 -64.20
N TYR A 998 37.21 49.36 -64.43
CA TYR A 998 36.91 48.80 -65.75
C TYR A 998 36.54 49.88 -66.80
N THR A 999 35.84 50.93 -66.38
CA THR A 999 35.53 52.06 -67.27
C THR A 999 36.77 52.91 -67.58
N MET A 1000 37.67 53.09 -66.61
CA MET A 1000 38.98 53.70 -66.84
C MET A 1000 39.82 52.86 -67.81
N GLU A 1001 39.91 51.55 -67.65
CA GLU A 1001 40.60 50.66 -68.60
C GLU A 1001 40.01 50.77 -70.01
N SER A 1002 38.68 50.79 -70.12
CA SER A 1002 38.00 50.96 -71.42
C SER A 1002 38.27 52.33 -72.05
N ALA A 1003 38.42 53.38 -71.25
CA ALA A 1003 38.79 54.71 -71.72
C ALA A 1003 40.25 54.74 -72.18
N ILE A 1004 41.17 54.14 -71.41
CA ILE A 1004 42.59 54.01 -71.77
C ILE A 1004 42.75 53.17 -73.04
N ALA A 1005 41.95 52.11 -73.22
CA ALA A 1005 41.87 51.31 -74.46
C ALA A 1005 41.61 52.19 -75.69
N LYS A 1006 40.60 53.05 -75.59
CA LYS A 1006 40.21 53.97 -76.65
C LYS A 1006 41.29 55.01 -76.90
N ILE A 1007 41.93 55.52 -75.85
CA ILE A 1007 43.04 56.48 -75.98
C ILE A 1007 44.24 55.83 -76.68
N GLN A 1008 44.64 54.61 -76.32
CA GLN A 1008 45.74 53.90 -76.98
C GLN A 1008 45.41 53.55 -78.44
N SER A 1009 44.18 53.09 -78.71
CA SER A 1009 43.70 52.85 -80.08
C SER A 1009 43.72 54.13 -80.92
N ASN A 1010 43.22 55.24 -80.38
CA ASN A 1010 43.31 56.55 -81.03
C ASN A 1010 44.77 56.99 -81.25
N SER A 1011 45.67 56.74 -80.29
CA SER A 1011 47.10 57.04 -80.44
C SER A 1011 47.77 56.19 -81.53
N GLN A 1012 47.39 54.92 -81.68
CA GLN A 1012 47.86 54.07 -82.79
C GLN A 1012 47.31 54.56 -84.13
N TYR A 1013 46.04 54.97 -84.19
CA TYR A 1013 45.44 55.60 -85.37
C TYR A 1013 46.17 56.89 -85.76
N VAL A 1014 46.52 57.75 -84.79
CA VAL A 1014 47.30 58.98 -85.04
C VAL A 1014 48.73 58.67 -85.48
N SER A 1015 49.37 57.65 -84.90
CA SER A 1015 50.72 57.22 -85.29
C SER A 1015 50.79 56.57 -86.68
N GLY A 1016 49.65 56.05 -87.18
CA GLY A 1016 49.50 55.52 -88.54
C GLY A 1016 49.33 56.58 -89.63
N ILE A 1017 49.20 57.86 -89.27
CA ILE A 1017 49.16 58.97 -90.23
C ILE A 1017 50.62 59.25 -90.70
N GLN A 1018 51.05 58.61 -91.78
CA GLN A 1018 52.32 58.95 -92.45
C GLN A 1018 52.21 60.31 -93.17
N PRO A 1019 53.22 61.20 -93.07
CA PRO A 1019 53.30 62.38 -93.92
C PRO A 1019 53.53 61.99 -95.38
N LEU A 1020 52.73 62.55 -96.30
CA LEU A 1020 52.91 62.39 -97.75
C LEU A 1020 54.31 62.91 -98.16
N SER A 1021 55.19 62.00 -98.57
CA SER A 1021 56.45 62.37 -99.23
C SER A 1021 56.16 62.83 -100.66
N TYR A 1022 56.47 64.08 -100.99
CA TYR A 1022 56.64 64.52 -102.38
C TYR A 1022 58.00 64.00 -102.88
N SER A 1023 58.02 63.17 -103.94
CA SER A 1023 59.24 62.91 -104.72
C SER A 1023 59.33 63.92 -105.88
N SER A 1024 60.54 64.44 -106.10
CA SER A 1024 60.93 65.26 -107.26
C SER A 1024 60.66 64.59 -108.60
#